data_AF-H8ZCQ0-F1
#
_entry.id   AF-H8ZCQ0-F1
#
_cell.length_a   1.000
_cell.length_b   1.000
_cell.length_c   1.000
_cell.angle_alpha   90.00
_cell.angle_beta   90.00
_cell.angle_gamma   90.00
#
_symmetry.space_group_name_H-M   'P 1'
#
loop_
_entity.id
_entity.type
_entity.pdbx_description
1 polymer ?
#
loop_
_entity_poly.entity_id
_entity_poly.type
_entity_poly.pdbx_seq_one_letter_code
_entity_poly.pdbx_strand_id
1 'polypeptide(L)'
;MIIRLILNLIVLQSVLTRISVEDIKTVSETLVGEKQDVFINPRGPLNLLRGYIEHQSGYMYNKRFYSSEIDTDYALTKREKPSPEAIQRYTFTRTPVNDRVYKDFNTKTPEGKYLSTYHMQLIKMFPSADGSLSIEAGRSNALTNFLRAEHVKKDTKYILAALLLLSEGVDIKIDVDHTGEKKKLVIKSKTCEEKVFVNVGMYIAGTDPVTKEHKENIYQSEAAEIVKFYIRCRDNPLLKKDGEFAMPATREEFESGKFLNSAAFLIQTYIYEFIDTVESYKDLVNAVHELLVDQVVKKENPEQTKKKGKSSKIFDELFLEKEAFDENIKYIASFTDLIKTTNEEAKFPFCNDSQLPQYTKVPHCKLDKSGFELDESLKYSNCVESALLGLFCCLAYNPEIKEYETDHMGEKISDELRDFFKKYPKPTDIINIEMHKDWCMVVACLDSDDIDYKSNKNEILSGLENVFLVIAEITGQKEEAMELVEHIKAACENSELDEKTTECIADKVESIITSLSKNKNVKVNCEKMELTTRSSNKPDVSLKIEISYVFDGAENGIALSVEGGHSKIQVLSLPIANSEQIKEKYKEVKNIYNKVDNYTGYIVTKYAEARLKVLGNTDYSILDNCKNSIKEILQGDSESLSKIFLLDKIIDSDIKAYIMEQFIACTIDKEIATNNAVACFTANILGSSSLGNTLARRKMVQFFPMHTRWQEYYPKLGFKLDENLPNLDITNRHSRIQDFLDAIVAWPAPITVKALCNYLKVSIKNVEMMGYLLKNFISAKSLFNHIVDGGAVDNLVKFHSLIKDSEKLSYLNSTYVSWFIYTCVGEQGFSPEFIKTVYSYILLDDLPSTNELKRLGFSTNDFEKCLNVLEENKTLLCSEDDAQSEEDHDKLVLYFEIAMY
;
A
#
# COMPACT_ATOMS: atom_id res chain seq x y z
N MET A 1 -34.15 -8.95 -15.88
CA MET A 1 -34.75 -8.31 -14.69
C MET A 1 -34.27 -8.93 -13.39
N ILE A 2 -34.36 -10.26 -13.22
CA ILE A 2 -33.83 -11.00 -12.06
C ILE A 2 -32.30 -10.88 -11.93
N ILE A 3 -31.54 -10.90 -13.03
CA ILE A 3 -30.07 -10.68 -13.02
C ILE A 3 -29.69 -9.23 -12.61
N ARG A 4 -30.55 -8.25 -12.89
CA ARG A 4 -30.36 -6.84 -12.46
C ARG A 4 -30.66 -6.67 -10.96
N LEU A 5 -31.66 -7.37 -10.44
CA LEU A 5 -31.93 -7.49 -9.00
C LEU A 5 -30.78 -8.22 -8.28
N ILE A 6 -30.17 -9.23 -8.90
CA ILE A 6 -29.01 -9.96 -8.36
C ILE A 6 -27.75 -9.08 -8.28
N LEU A 7 -27.50 -8.22 -9.27
CA LEU A 7 -26.37 -7.26 -9.22
C LEU A 7 -26.59 -6.14 -8.18
N ASN A 8 -27.84 -5.71 -7.97
CA ASN A 8 -28.17 -4.74 -6.93
C ASN A 8 -28.10 -5.34 -5.51
N LEU A 9 -28.28 -6.66 -5.37
CA LEU A 9 -28.17 -7.40 -4.09
C LEU A 9 -26.73 -7.76 -3.67
N ILE A 10 -25.71 -7.48 -4.50
CA ILE A 10 -24.30 -7.73 -4.16
C ILE A 10 -23.69 -6.57 -3.36
N VAL A 11 -24.34 -5.41 -3.28
CA VAL A 11 -23.81 -4.26 -2.56
C VAL A 11 -24.20 -4.38 -1.09
N LEU A 12 -23.28 -4.86 -0.27
CA LEU A 12 -23.52 -5.09 1.15
C LEU A 12 -23.51 -3.82 1.98
N GLN A 13 -24.40 -3.80 2.97
CA GLN A 13 -24.87 -2.65 3.74
C GLN A 13 -23.82 -2.17 4.73
N SER A 14 -23.25 -0.98 4.52
CA SER A 14 -23.20 0.10 5.51
C SER A 14 -22.32 1.29 5.08
N VAL A 15 -22.46 2.34 5.87
CA VAL A 15 -21.66 3.54 5.84
C VAL A 15 -20.37 3.32 6.64
N LEU A 16 -19.20 3.49 6.02
CA LEU A 16 -17.94 3.81 6.68
C LEU A 16 -17.89 5.30 6.98
N THR A 17 -17.95 5.69 8.26
CA THR A 17 -17.27 6.90 8.75
C THR A 17 -16.61 6.62 10.08
N ARG A 18 -15.52 7.32 10.38
CA ARG A 18 -14.72 7.11 11.58
C ARG A 18 -14.92 8.27 12.54
N ILE A 19 -14.73 8.01 13.83
CA ILE A 19 -14.72 9.02 14.88
C ILE A 19 -13.49 9.93 14.72
N SER A 20 -13.69 11.25 14.70
CA SER A 20 -12.62 12.25 14.62
C SER A 20 -11.79 12.32 15.91
N VAL A 21 -10.61 12.94 15.88
CA VAL A 21 -9.82 13.10 17.11
C VAL A 21 -10.54 13.95 18.18
N GLU A 22 -11.35 14.93 17.76
CA GLU A 22 -12.17 15.73 18.68
C GLU A 22 -13.30 14.90 19.32
N ASP A 23 -13.90 13.99 18.55
CA ASP A 23 -14.89 13.05 19.08
C ASP A 23 -14.24 12.05 20.05
N ILE A 24 -13.03 11.56 19.75
CA ILE A 24 -12.25 10.71 20.67
C ILE A 24 -11.99 11.44 21.98
N LYS A 25 -11.62 12.73 21.91
CA LYS A 25 -11.45 13.59 23.09
C LYS A 25 -12.76 13.69 23.88
N THR A 26 -13.86 14.02 23.21
CA THR A 26 -15.19 14.15 23.82
C THR A 26 -15.59 12.89 24.61
N VAL A 27 -15.39 11.70 24.04
CA VAL A 27 -15.72 10.44 24.74
C VAL A 27 -14.77 10.16 25.89
N SER A 28 -13.48 10.46 25.73
CA SER A 28 -12.48 10.23 26.78
C SER A 28 -12.66 11.14 28.00
N GLU A 29 -13.28 12.31 27.82
CA GLU A 29 -13.66 13.25 28.88
C GLU A 29 -15.05 12.97 29.48
N THR A 30 -15.72 11.88 29.06
CA THR A 30 -17.04 11.48 29.56
C THR A 30 -16.91 10.42 30.67
N LEU A 31 -17.68 10.57 31.75
CA LEU A 31 -17.75 9.59 32.83
C LEU A 31 -18.49 8.31 32.39
N VAL A 32 -18.04 7.18 32.92
CA VAL A 32 -18.50 5.84 32.54
C VAL A 32 -19.10 5.11 33.74
N GLY A 33 -20.06 4.22 33.47
CA GLY A 33 -20.63 3.30 34.46
C GLY A 33 -21.79 3.89 35.26
N GLU A 34 -22.54 3.03 35.96
CA GLU A 34 -23.73 3.45 36.72
C GLU A 34 -23.43 4.52 37.77
N LYS A 35 -22.25 4.46 38.40
CA LYS A 35 -21.80 5.42 39.41
C LYS A 35 -21.18 6.68 38.82
N GLN A 36 -20.86 6.68 37.52
CA GLN A 36 -20.19 7.79 36.84
C GLN A 36 -18.92 8.22 37.59
N ASP A 37 -18.05 7.26 37.90
CA ASP A 37 -16.88 7.43 38.78
C ASP A 37 -15.53 7.17 38.08
N VAL A 38 -15.55 6.73 36.82
CA VAL A 38 -14.33 6.45 36.04
C VAL A 38 -14.39 7.06 34.64
N PHE A 39 -13.21 7.31 34.08
CA PHE A 39 -12.99 7.71 32.68
C PHE A 39 -12.31 6.59 31.90
N ILE A 40 -12.24 6.72 30.58
CA ILE A 40 -11.38 5.86 29.77
C ILE A 40 -9.93 6.09 30.15
N ASN A 41 -9.16 5.02 30.35
CA ASN A 41 -7.73 5.15 30.56
C ASN A 41 -7.04 5.53 29.22
N PRO A 42 -6.42 6.71 29.10
CA PRO A 42 -5.77 7.12 27.85
C PRO A 42 -4.54 6.27 27.50
N ARG A 43 -4.04 5.47 28.44
CA ARG A 43 -2.96 4.50 28.20
C ARG A 43 -3.49 3.11 27.86
N GLY A 44 -4.81 2.91 27.92
CA GLY A 44 -5.49 1.63 27.84
C GLY A 44 -5.97 1.20 26.46
N PRO A 45 -6.50 -0.04 26.34
CA PRO A 45 -7.07 -0.59 25.10
C PRO A 45 -8.31 0.14 24.57
N LEU A 46 -9.04 0.84 25.44
CA LEU A 46 -10.18 1.69 25.06
C LEU A 46 -9.73 3.06 24.53
N ASN A 47 -8.44 3.36 24.42
CA ASN A 47 -8.06 4.60 23.77
C ASN A 47 -8.10 4.44 22.25
N LEU A 48 -9.14 4.99 21.59
CA LEU A 48 -9.27 4.97 20.12
C LEU A 48 -8.17 5.74 19.39
N LEU A 49 -7.33 6.54 20.06
CA LEU A 49 -6.12 7.07 19.44
C LEU A 49 -5.19 5.96 18.92
N ARG A 50 -5.21 4.77 19.54
CA ARG A 50 -4.50 3.59 19.01
C ARG A 50 -4.98 3.25 17.61
N GLY A 51 -6.30 3.05 17.44
CA GLY A 51 -6.92 2.74 16.16
C GLY A 51 -6.72 3.84 15.12
N TYR A 52 -6.85 5.11 15.52
CA TYR A 52 -6.54 6.26 14.65
C TYR A 52 -5.11 6.19 14.11
N ILE A 53 -4.12 6.01 14.99
CA ILE A 53 -2.70 5.98 14.60
C ILE A 53 -2.39 4.74 13.75
N GLU A 54 -2.91 3.57 14.10
CA GLU A 54 -2.75 2.33 13.34
C GLU A 54 -3.29 2.47 11.91
N HIS A 55 -4.46 3.13 11.77
CA HIS A 55 -5.08 3.43 10.48
C HIS A 55 -4.19 4.37 9.65
N GLN A 56 -3.79 5.49 10.25
CA GLN A 56 -2.94 6.51 9.61
C GLN A 56 -1.57 5.97 9.21
N SER A 57 -1.03 5.00 9.97
CA SER A 57 0.25 4.35 9.69
C SER A 57 0.12 3.13 8.77
N GLY A 58 -1.11 2.70 8.45
CA GLY A 58 -1.37 1.60 7.52
C GLY A 58 -0.98 0.20 8.01
N TYR A 59 -0.93 -0.04 9.32
CA TYR A 59 -0.46 -1.33 9.86
C TYR A 59 -1.37 -2.49 9.45
N MET A 60 -2.69 -2.32 9.58
CA MET A 60 -3.65 -3.34 9.15
C MET A 60 -3.65 -3.55 7.63
N TYR A 61 -3.45 -2.47 6.85
CA TYR A 61 -3.30 -2.55 5.40
C TYR A 61 -2.11 -3.45 5.04
N ASN A 62 -0.94 -3.17 5.61
CA ASN A 62 0.27 -3.94 5.38
C ASN A 62 0.07 -5.42 5.77
N LYS A 63 -0.54 -5.68 6.93
CA LYS A 63 -0.85 -7.04 7.40
C LYS A 63 -1.80 -7.77 6.44
N ARG A 64 -2.90 -7.13 6.03
CA ARG A 64 -3.92 -7.75 5.17
C ARG A 64 -3.41 -8.10 3.79
N PHE A 65 -2.54 -7.28 3.21
CA PHE A 65 -2.11 -7.45 1.82
C PHE A 65 -0.76 -8.13 1.65
N TYR A 66 0.10 -8.14 2.67
CA TYR A 66 1.48 -8.62 2.53
C TYR A 66 1.89 -9.75 3.47
N SER A 67 1.11 -10.06 4.53
CA SER A 67 1.46 -11.17 5.44
C SER A 67 1.74 -12.46 4.69
N SER A 68 2.85 -13.12 5.05
CA SER A 68 3.33 -14.36 4.41
C SER A 68 2.35 -15.53 4.53
N GLU A 69 1.43 -15.46 5.48
CA GLU A 69 0.40 -16.44 5.79
C GLU A 69 -0.78 -16.39 4.80
N ILE A 70 -0.89 -15.32 4.01
CA ILE A 70 -1.99 -15.08 3.06
C ILE A 70 -1.53 -15.44 1.64
N ASP A 71 -2.27 -16.35 1.00
CA ASP A 71 -2.18 -16.71 -0.41
C ASP A 71 -3.02 -15.71 -1.23
N THR A 72 -2.38 -14.64 -1.70
CA THR A 72 -3.04 -13.58 -2.50
C THR A 72 -3.48 -14.12 -3.87
N ASP A 73 -4.74 -13.97 -4.24
CA ASP A 73 -5.25 -14.47 -5.52
C ASP A 73 -4.94 -13.51 -6.68
N TYR A 74 -3.95 -13.87 -7.49
CA TYR A 74 -3.57 -13.14 -8.69
C TYR A 74 -3.04 -14.08 -9.77
N ALA A 75 -3.09 -13.62 -11.02
CA ALA A 75 -2.50 -14.30 -12.16
C ALA A 75 -2.01 -13.30 -13.21
N LEU A 76 -0.89 -13.62 -13.86
CA LEU A 76 -0.45 -12.97 -15.08
C LEU A 76 -0.58 -13.97 -16.22
N THR A 77 -1.32 -13.59 -17.27
CA THR A 77 -1.53 -14.45 -18.45
C THR A 77 -1.09 -13.73 -19.71
N LYS A 78 -0.51 -14.47 -20.65
CA LYS A 78 -0.10 -13.94 -21.96
C LYS A 78 -1.32 -13.81 -22.85
N ARG A 79 -1.48 -12.64 -23.48
CA ARG A 79 -2.45 -12.49 -24.58
C ARG A 79 -1.89 -13.13 -25.85
N GLU A 80 -2.77 -13.62 -26.70
CA GLU A 80 -2.38 -14.04 -28.05
C GLU A 80 -1.74 -12.85 -28.79
N LYS A 81 -0.65 -13.13 -29.48
CA LYS A 81 0.01 -12.12 -30.30
C LYS A 81 -0.75 -11.98 -31.62
N PRO A 82 -1.12 -10.75 -32.04
CA PRO A 82 -1.77 -10.53 -33.32
C PRO A 82 -0.85 -10.81 -34.52
N SER A 83 0.48 -10.71 -34.33
CA SER A 83 1.48 -11.14 -35.30
C SER A 83 2.78 -11.59 -34.59
N PRO A 84 3.68 -12.33 -35.26
CA PRO A 84 4.97 -12.71 -34.68
C PRO A 84 5.83 -11.53 -34.19
N GLU A 85 5.72 -10.38 -34.86
CA GLU A 85 6.46 -9.14 -34.58
C GLU A 85 5.81 -8.30 -33.47
N ALA A 86 4.55 -8.58 -33.12
CA ALA A 86 3.83 -7.83 -32.11
C ALA A 86 4.42 -8.02 -30.70
N ILE A 87 4.42 -6.94 -29.93
CA ILE A 87 4.85 -6.95 -28.53
C ILE A 87 3.93 -7.88 -27.74
N GLN A 88 4.53 -8.76 -26.93
CA GLN A 88 3.79 -9.61 -26.02
C GLN A 88 3.02 -8.75 -25.02
N ARG A 89 1.68 -8.83 -25.05
CA ARG A 89 0.81 -8.20 -24.07
C ARG A 89 0.41 -9.19 -23.00
N TYR A 90 0.11 -8.68 -21.82
CA TYR A 90 -0.27 -9.49 -20.66
C TYR A 90 -1.61 -9.01 -20.12
N THR A 91 -2.41 -9.96 -19.65
CA THR A 91 -3.57 -9.69 -18.80
C THR A 91 -3.19 -10.04 -17.37
N PHE A 92 -3.21 -9.03 -16.51
CA PHE A 92 -3.07 -9.23 -15.08
C PHE A 92 -4.46 -9.27 -14.44
N THR A 93 -4.69 -10.27 -13.62
CA THR A 93 -5.93 -10.43 -12.87
C THR A 93 -5.58 -10.50 -11.40
N ARG A 94 -6.26 -9.67 -10.60
CA ARG A 94 -6.19 -9.67 -9.14
C ARG A 94 -7.62 -9.82 -8.64
N THR A 95 -7.87 -10.81 -7.79
CA THR A 95 -9.23 -11.07 -7.27
C THR A 95 -9.21 -11.15 -5.74
N PRO A 96 -9.18 -10.00 -5.04
CA PRO A 96 -8.99 -9.91 -3.58
C PRO A 96 -9.99 -10.72 -2.72
N VAL A 97 -11.21 -10.91 -3.22
CA VAL A 97 -12.24 -11.74 -2.56
C VAL A 97 -11.85 -13.22 -2.44
N ASN A 98 -10.92 -13.71 -3.26
CA ASN A 98 -10.45 -15.10 -3.26
C ASN A 98 -9.21 -15.33 -2.38
N ASP A 99 -8.67 -14.27 -1.76
CA ASP A 99 -7.54 -14.40 -0.84
C ASP A 99 -7.87 -15.39 0.28
N ARG A 100 -6.89 -16.20 0.64
CA ARG A 100 -7.05 -17.26 1.65
C ARG A 100 -5.74 -17.48 2.40
N VAL A 101 -5.78 -18.31 3.43
CA VAL A 101 -4.55 -18.78 4.09
C VAL A 101 -3.88 -19.83 3.21
N TYR A 102 -2.54 -19.87 3.16
CA TYR A 102 -1.81 -20.91 2.41
C TYR A 102 -2.21 -22.32 2.86
N LYS A 103 -2.39 -23.22 1.89
CA LYS A 103 -2.78 -24.62 2.15
C LYS A 103 -1.67 -25.42 2.85
N ASP A 104 -0.42 -25.16 2.48
CA ASP A 104 0.77 -25.87 3.00
C ASP A 104 1.34 -25.21 4.27
N PHE A 105 0.53 -24.41 4.97
CA PHE A 105 0.94 -23.73 6.20
C PHE A 105 1.25 -24.74 7.31
N ASN A 106 2.32 -24.52 8.08
CA ASN A 106 2.74 -25.44 9.13
C ASN A 106 1.78 -25.39 10.33
N THR A 107 0.65 -26.08 10.24
CA THR A 107 -0.35 -26.17 11.32
C THR A 107 -0.02 -27.22 12.38
N LYS A 108 1.18 -27.83 12.31
CA LYS A 108 1.62 -28.86 13.26
C LYS A 108 2.09 -28.27 14.59
N THR A 109 2.58 -27.03 14.60
CA THR A 109 2.99 -26.35 15.84
C THR A 109 1.83 -25.49 16.39
N PRO A 110 1.80 -25.22 17.71
CA PRO A 110 0.81 -24.32 18.31
C PRO A 110 0.78 -22.93 17.65
N GLU A 111 1.95 -22.38 17.34
CA GLU A 111 2.15 -21.07 16.70
C GLU A 111 1.54 -21.07 15.30
N GLY A 112 1.88 -22.07 14.48
CA GLY A 112 1.36 -22.15 13.12
C GLY A 112 -0.15 -22.46 13.08
N LYS A 113 -0.68 -23.23 14.03
CA LYS A 113 -2.13 -23.40 14.17
C LYS A 113 -2.84 -22.08 14.53
N TYR A 114 -2.24 -21.29 15.43
CA TYR A 114 -2.73 -19.98 15.79
C TYR A 114 -2.69 -19.02 14.61
N LEU A 115 -1.53 -18.84 13.97
CA LEU A 115 -1.34 -17.93 12.83
C LEU A 115 -2.26 -18.25 11.66
N SER A 116 -2.46 -19.54 11.35
CA SER A 116 -3.42 -19.96 10.32
C SER A 116 -4.84 -19.53 10.66
N THR A 117 -5.27 -19.76 11.91
CA THR A 117 -6.62 -19.37 12.35
C THR A 117 -6.76 -17.85 12.41
N TYR A 118 -5.74 -17.14 12.91
CA TYR A 118 -5.67 -15.69 13.00
C TYR A 118 -5.83 -15.05 11.62
N HIS A 119 -5.01 -15.44 10.64
CA HIS A 119 -5.06 -14.84 9.30
C HIS A 119 -6.36 -15.19 8.56
N MET A 120 -6.95 -16.36 8.83
CA MET A 120 -8.31 -16.66 8.35
C MET A 120 -9.34 -15.67 8.93
N GLN A 121 -9.28 -15.35 10.22
CA GLN A 121 -10.17 -14.34 10.81
C GLN A 121 -9.84 -12.92 10.33
N LEU A 122 -8.56 -12.60 10.12
CA LEU A 122 -8.13 -11.31 9.58
C LEU A 122 -8.73 -11.07 8.19
N ILE A 123 -8.64 -12.04 7.27
CA ILE A 123 -9.28 -11.95 5.95
C ILE A 123 -10.81 -11.79 6.08
N LYS A 124 -11.41 -12.44 7.09
CA LYS A 124 -12.85 -12.40 7.30
C LYS A 124 -13.35 -11.07 7.87
N MET A 125 -12.62 -10.51 8.83
CA MET A 125 -12.94 -9.24 9.51
C MET A 125 -12.51 -8.03 8.69
N PHE A 126 -11.46 -8.17 7.86
CA PHE A 126 -10.94 -7.14 6.96
C PHE A 126 -10.96 -7.62 5.50
N PRO A 127 -12.15 -7.80 4.90
CA PRO A 127 -12.29 -8.12 3.48
C PRO A 127 -11.69 -7.03 2.57
N SER A 128 -11.50 -7.40 1.32
CA SER A 128 -11.13 -6.48 0.24
C SER A 128 -11.84 -6.98 -1.01
N ALA A 129 -12.90 -6.30 -1.45
CA ALA A 129 -13.66 -6.73 -2.62
C ALA A 129 -13.07 -6.15 -3.92
N ASP A 130 -12.63 -4.90 -3.84
CA ASP A 130 -12.13 -4.05 -4.92
C ASP A 130 -10.61 -3.82 -4.86
N GLY A 131 -9.92 -4.39 -3.86
CA GLY A 131 -8.50 -4.13 -3.59
C GLY A 131 -8.23 -3.09 -2.50
N SER A 132 -9.27 -2.47 -1.96
CA SER A 132 -9.20 -1.56 -0.81
C SER A 132 -9.38 -2.34 0.50
N LEU A 133 -8.77 -1.86 1.59
CA LEU A 133 -9.01 -2.41 2.93
C LEU A 133 -10.41 -1.99 3.40
N SER A 134 -11.23 -2.93 3.86
CA SER A 134 -12.56 -2.64 4.37
C SER A 134 -12.97 -3.63 5.46
N ILE A 135 -13.97 -3.28 6.26
CA ILE A 135 -14.72 -4.23 7.11
C ILE A 135 -16.02 -4.71 6.43
N GLU A 136 -16.37 -4.12 5.29
CA GLU A 136 -17.55 -4.49 4.49
C GLU A 136 -17.23 -5.68 3.59
N ALA A 137 -18.01 -6.75 3.73
CA ALA A 137 -17.86 -7.95 2.93
C ALA A 137 -19.05 -8.10 1.99
N GLY A 138 -18.82 -8.51 0.73
CA GLY A 138 -19.88 -8.87 -0.23
C GLY A 138 -20.60 -10.20 0.06
N ARG A 139 -20.29 -10.86 1.19
CA ARG A 139 -20.90 -12.11 1.62
C ARG A 139 -21.86 -11.88 2.79
N SER A 140 -23.04 -12.49 2.72
CA SER A 140 -24.18 -12.21 3.61
C SER A 140 -24.00 -12.66 5.07
N ASN A 141 -23.08 -13.60 5.33
CA ASN A 141 -22.83 -14.18 6.65
C ASN A 141 -21.68 -13.53 7.44
N ALA A 142 -21.17 -12.38 6.98
CA ALA A 142 -20.05 -11.66 7.60
C ALA A 142 -20.42 -11.03 8.94
N LEU A 143 -19.41 -10.85 9.81
CA LEU A 143 -19.57 -10.26 11.15
C LEU A 143 -20.25 -8.88 11.09
N THR A 144 -19.77 -8.02 10.20
CA THR A 144 -20.26 -6.67 10.00
C THR A 144 -21.77 -6.61 9.76
N ASN A 145 -22.27 -7.48 8.88
CA ASN A 145 -23.71 -7.56 8.57
C ASN A 145 -24.49 -8.04 9.78
N PHE A 146 -23.94 -9.02 10.50
CA PHE A 146 -24.55 -9.53 11.71
C PHE A 146 -24.69 -8.46 12.78
N LEU A 147 -23.65 -7.66 13.01
CA LEU A 147 -23.65 -6.56 13.97
C LEU A 147 -24.55 -5.38 13.56
N ARG A 148 -24.80 -5.19 12.26
CA ARG A 148 -25.64 -4.10 11.76
C ARG A 148 -27.10 -4.49 11.52
N ALA A 149 -27.43 -5.79 11.60
CA ALA A 149 -28.81 -6.24 11.44
C ALA A 149 -29.74 -5.60 12.49
N GLU A 150 -30.94 -5.20 12.07
CA GLU A 150 -31.87 -4.44 12.90
C GLU A 150 -32.19 -5.14 14.23
N HIS A 151 -32.32 -6.47 14.22
CA HIS A 151 -32.60 -7.26 15.42
C HIS A 151 -31.38 -7.49 16.32
N VAL A 152 -30.18 -7.07 15.91
CA VAL A 152 -28.91 -7.22 16.66
C VAL A 152 -28.33 -5.87 17.07
N LYS A 153 -28.63 -4.78 16.34
CA LYS A 153 -28.04 -3.46 16.48
C LYS A 153 -27.96 -2.94 17.92
N LYS A 154 -28.99 -3.19 18.74
CA LYS A 154 -29.03 -2.78 20.16
C LYS A 154 -28.04 -3.55 21.05
N ASP A 155 -27.74 -4.79 20.69
CA ASP A 155 -26.87 -5.72 21.42
C ASP A 155 -25.42 -5.68 20.93
N THR A 156 -25.16 -5.05 19.78
CA THR A 156 -23.84 -4.93 19.15
C THR A 156 -22.76 -4.40 20.09
N LYS A 157 -23.09 -3.42 20.94
CA LYS A 157 -22.18 -2.91 21.98
C LYS A 157 -21.67 -3.98 22.93
N TYR A 158 -22.54 -4.88 23.39
CA TYR A 158 -22.15 -5.98 24.28
C TYR A 158 -21.39 -7.08 23.55
N ILE A 159 -21.70 -7.33 22.27
CA ILE A 159 -20.95 -8.29 21.45
C ILE A 159 -19.51 -7.81 21.24
N LEU A 160 -19.32 -6.57 20.79
CA LEU A 160 -17.99 -5.97 20.59
C LEU A 160 -17.22 -5.88 21.92
N ALA A 161 -17.89 -5.46 23.01
CA ALA A 161 -17.29 -5.42 24.34
C ALA A 161 -16.80 -6.82 24.79
N ALA A 162 -17.59 -7.87 24.56
CA ALA A 162 -17.21 -9.24 24.91
C ALA A 162 -15.99 -9.72 24.10
N LEU A 163 -15.91 -9.42 22.80
CA LEU A 163 -14.75 -9.78 21.97
C LEU A 163 -13.48 -9.07 22.43
N LEU A 164 -13.57 -7.77 22.74
CA LEU A 164 -12.46 -6.99 23.32
C LEU A 164 -12.02 -7.57 24.66
N LEU A 165 -12.96 -7.83 25.58
CA LEU A 165 -12.63 -8.37 26.89
C LEU A 165 -12.01 -9.78 26.80
N LEU A 166 -12.48 -10.62 25.87
CA LEU A 166 -11.86 -11.92 25.59
C LEU A 166 -10.43 -11.78 25.06
N SER A 167 -10.14 -10.78 24.22
CA SER A 167 -8.77 -10.54 23.74
C SER A 167 -7.82 -10.07 24.85
N GLU A 168 -8.33 -9.36 25.85
CA GLU A 168 -7.60 -8.99 27.07
C GLU A 168 -7.55 -10.14 28.10
N GLY A 169 -8.11 -11.30 27.78
CA GLY A 169 -8.08 -12.50 28.61
C GLY A 169 -9.10 -12.51 29.76
N VAL A 170 -10.11 -11.66 29.72
CA VAL A 170 -11.27 -11.71 30.63
C VAL A 170 -12.17 -12.87 30.22
N ASP A 171 -12.63 -13.64 31.20
CA ASP A 171 -13.53 -14.75 30.94
C ASP A 171 -14.98 -14.26 30.84
N ILE A 172 -15.54 -14.15 29.64
CA ILE A 172 -16.94 -13.76 29.41
C ILE A 172 -17.77 -15.02 29.09
N LYS A 173 -18.97 -15.15 29.68
CA LYS A 173 -19.92 -16.23 29.37
C LYS A 173 -20.67 -15.98 28.05
N ILE A 174 -19.92 -15.91 26.96
CA ILE A 174 -20.42 -15.82 25.58
C ILE A 174 -20.37 -17.21 24.91
N ASP A 175 -21.44 -17.61 24.23
CA ASP A 175 -21.47 -18.85 23.46
C ASP A 175 -22.51 -18.79 22.32
N VAL A 176 -22.38 -19.69 21.36
CA VAL A 176 -23.36 -19.94 20.31
C VAL A 176 -24.23 -21.13 20.72
N ASP A 177 -25.44 -20.83 21.19
CA ASP A 177 -26.41 -21.84 21.60
C ASP A 177 -26.91 -22.64 20.39
N HIS A 178 -26.77 -23.96 20.48
CA HIS A 178 -27.16 -24.94 19.47
C HIS A 178 -28.38 -25.78 19.88
N THR A 179 -28.99 -25.51 21.05
CA THR A 179 -30.06 -26.35 21.62
C THR A 179 -31.42 -26.18 20.95
N GLY A 180 -31.67 -25.03 20.31
CA GLY A 180 -32.89 -24.75 19.55
C GLY A 180 -32.75 -24.93 18.04
N GLU A 181 -33.88 -24.88 17.33
CA GLU A 181 -33.94 -24.99 15.85
C GLU A 181 -33.16 -23.86 15.14
N LYS A 182 -33.21 -22.64 15.69
CA LYS A 182 -32.36 -21.52 15.28
C LYS A 182 -31.25 -21.29 16.30
N LYS A 183 -30.01 -21.38 15.85
CA LYS A 183 -28.80 -20.98 16.60
C LYS A 183 -28.87 -19.53 17.06
N LYS A 184 -28.44 -19.28 18.30
CA LYS A 184 -28.45 -17.96 18.92
C LYS A 184 -27.08 -17.61 19.50
N LEU A 185 -26.72 -16.33 19.47
CA LEU A 185 -25.59 -15.82 20.23
C LEU A 185 -26.11 -15.38 21.61
N VAL A 186 -25.48 -15.86 22.68
CA VAL A 186 -25.92 -15.59 24.05
C VAL A 186 -24.75 -15.10 24.89
N ILE A 187 -24.95 -14.01 25.63
CA ILE A 187 -24.03 -13.51 26.66
C ILE A 187 -24.78 -13.50 27.99
N LYS A 188 -24.37 -14.39 28.91
CA LYS A 188 -25.02 -14.53 30.24
C LYS A 188 -24.23 -13.81 31.32
N SER A 189 -24.91 -13.32 32.33
CA SER A 189 -24.24 -12.78 33.51
C SER A 189 -23.55 -13.89 34.32
N LYS A 190 -22.41 -13.54 34.93
CA LYS A 190 -21.72 -14.38 35.91
C LYS A 190 -22.26 -14.20 37.32
N THR A 191 -22.74 -13.01 37.65
CA THR A 191 -23.18 -12.67 39.02
C THR A 191 -24.67 -12.86 39.25
N CYS A 192 -25.50 -12.80 38.19
CA CYS A 192 -26.95 -12.90 38.25
C CYS A 192 -27.46 -13.92 37.22
N GLU A 193 -27.98 -15.06 37.68
CA GLU A 193 -28.40 -16.16 36.81
C GLU A 193 -29.53 -15.78 35.83
N GLU A 194 -30.43 -14.88 36.25
CA GLU A 194 -31.55 -14.39 35.45
C GLU A 194 -31.14 -13.32 34.43
N LYS A 195 -29.99 -12.66 34.61
CA LYS A 195 -29.55 -11.57 33.73
C LYS A 195 -28.86 -12.13 32.48
N VAL A 196 -29.41 -11.77 31.33
CA VAL A 196 -28.85 -12.09 30.01
C VAL A 196 -28.60 -10.77 29.28
N PHE A 197 -27.33 -10.52 28.92
CA PHE A 197 -26.94 -9.29 28.22
C PHE A 197 -27.29 -9.35 26.74
N VAL A 198 -27.14 -10.52 26.11
CA VAL A 198 -27.43 -10.72 24.69
C VAL A 198 -28.12 -12.07 24.50
N ASN A 199 -29.17 -12.10 23.70
CA ASN A 199 -29.85 -13.32 23.26
C ASN A 199 -30.48 -13.10 21.88
N VAL A 200 -29.66 -13.18 20.84
CA VAL A 200 -30.05 -12.82 19.47
C VAL A 200 -29.95 -13.99 18.51
N GLY A 201 -30.88 -14.08 17.56
CA GLY A 201 -30.85 -15.09 16.50
C GLY A 201 -29.72 -14.82 15.50
N MET A 202 -28.97 -15.86 15.13
CA MET A 202 -27.85 -15.76 14.18
C MET A 202 -28.29 -15.99 12.72
N TYR A 203 -29.43 -15.42 12.32
CA TYR A 203 -29.96 -15.56 10.96
C TYR A 203 -30.39 -14.21 10.41
N ILE A 204 -30.02 -13.96 9.15
CA ILE A 204 -30.36 -12.73 8.42
C ILE A 204 -30.81 -13.14 7.02
N ALA A 205 -31.75 -12.38 6.45
CA ALA A 205 -32.14 -12.54 5.05
C ALA A 205 -31.03 -12.01 4.13
N GLY A 206 -30.73 -12.71 3.06
CA GLY A 206 -29.70 -12.26 2.13
C GLY A 206 -29.45 -13.25 1.00
N THR A 207 -28.42 -13.01 0.22
CA THR A 207 -28.00 -13.93 -0.83
C THR A 207 -27.09 -15.01 -0.24
N ASP A 208 -27.45 -16.27 -0.45
CA ASP A 208 -26.64 -17.40 0.00
C ASP A 208 -25.30 -17.41 -0.74
N PRO A 209 -24.16 -17.40 -0.03
CA PRO A 209 -22.85 -17.29 -0.67
C PRO A 209 -22.49 -18.51 -1.53
N VAL A 210 -23.15 -19.66 -1.33
CA VAL A 210 -22.91 -20.91 -2.06
C VAL A 210 -23.88 -21.05 -3.23
N THR A 211 -25.19 -20.93 -2.98
CA THR A 211 -26.21 -21.13 -4.03
C THR A 211 -26.44 -19.88 -4.88
N LYS A 212 -25.99 -18.71 -4.43
CA LYS A 212 -26.24 -17.39 -5.05
C LYS A 212 -27.72 -17.03 -5.17
N GLU A 213 -28.58 -17.69 -4.37
CA GLU A 213 -30.02 -17.45 -4.31
C GLU A 213 -30.37 -16.67 -3.05
N HIS A 214 -31.42 -15.86 -3.11
CA HIS A 214 -31.93 -15.18 -1.92
C HIS A 214 -32.56 -16.18 -0.95
N LYS A 215 -32.22 -16.08 0.33
CA LYS A 215 -32.79 -16.86 1.42
C LYS A 215 -33.15 -15.94 2.59
N GLU A 216 -34.34 -16.15 3.14
CA GLU A 216 -34.85 -15.41 4.30
C GLU A 216 -34.09 -15.71 5.61
N ASN A 217 -33.37 -16.83 5.68
CA ASN A 217 -32.71 -17.29 6.91
C ASN A 217 -31.32 -17.85 6.62
N ILE A 218 -30.32 -16.98 6.45
CA ILE A 218 -28.92 -17.37 6.30
C ILE A 218 -28.24 -17.37 7.66
N TYR A 219 -27.71 -18.54 8.04
CA TYR A 219 -26.93 -18.67 9.26
C TYR A 219 -25.63 -17.85 9.17
N GLN A 220 -25.40 -17.01 10.18
CA GLN A 220 -24.23 -16.14 10.30
C GLN A 220 -23.01 -16.93 10.80
N SER A 221 -22.55 -17.87 9.96
CA SER A 221 -21.51 -18.84 10.32
C SER A 221 -20.16 -18.20 10.61
N GLU A 222 -19.79 -17.14 9.88
CA GLU A 222 -18.49 -16.48 10.10
C GLU A 222 -18.47 -15.69 11.40
N ALA A 223 -19.57 -14.99 11.73
CA ALA A 223 -19.72 -14.35 13.03
C ALA A 223 -19.57 -15.37 14.17
N ALA A 224 -20.18 -16.56 14.03
CA ALA A 224 -20.04 -17.64 15.00
C ALA A 224 -18.61 -18.19 15.10
N GLU A 225 -17.89 -18.30 13.98
CA GLU A 225 -16.49 -18.72 13.95
C GLU A 225 -15.56 -17.68 14.61
N ILE A 226 -15.81 -16.39 14.37
CA ILE A 226 -15.06 -15.30 15.00
C ILE A 226 -15.26 -15.32 16.52
N VAL A 227 -16.50 -15.45 17.00
CA VAL A 227 -16.78 -15.60 18.46
C VAL A 227 -16.01 -16.79 19.03
N LYS A 228 -16.05 -17.95 18.37
CA LYS A 228 -15.31 -19.15 18.80
C LYS A 228 -13.79 -18.95 18.79
N PHE A 229 -13.27 -18.15 17.86
CA PHE A 229 -11.85 -17.78 17.83
C PHE A 229 -11.46 -16.97 19.06
N TYR A 230 -12.19 -15.89 19.40
CA TYR A 230 -11.89 -15.07 20.57
C TYR A 230 -12.03 -15.83 21.89
N ILE A 231 -13.00 -16.75 22.01
CA ILE A 231 -13.11 -17.65 23.17
C ILE A 231 -11.83 -18.48 23.36
N ARG A 232 -11.22 -18.96 22.27
CA ARG A 232 -9.96 -19.73 22.32
C ARG A 232 -8.76 -18.83 22.61
N CYS A 233 -8.77 -17.58 22.16
CA CYS A 233 -7.70 -16.62 22.39
C CYS A 233 -7.50 -16.29 23.88
N ARG A 234 -8.60 -16.24 24.66
CA ARG A 234 -8.59 -15.92 26.10
C ARG A 234 -7.48 -16.63 26.88
N ASP A 235 -7.30 -17.92 26.63
CA ASP A 235 -6.34 -18.77 27.37
C ASP A 235 -5.07 -19.11 26.61
N ASN A 236 -4.92 -18.64 25.38
CA ASN A 236 -3.78 -18.97 24.54
C ASN A 236 -2.47 -18.39 25.13
N PRO A 237 -1.48 -19.22 25.49
CA PRO A 237 -0.21 -18.75 26.05
C PRO A 237 0.54 -17.77 25.13
N LEU A 238 0.38 -17.90 23.81
CA LEU A 238 1.02 -17.01 22.83
C LEU A 238 0.53 -15.55 22.92
N LEU A 239 -0.62 -15.32 23.54
CA LEU A 239 -1.26 -14.00 23.67
C LEU A 239 -1.22 -13.44 25.09
N LYS A 240 -0.78 -14.25 26.06
CA LYS A 240 -0.61 -13.81 27.45
C LYS A 240 0.67 -13.00 27.57
N LYS A 241 0.80 -12.27 28.69
CA LYS A 241 2.03 -11.55 29.03
C LYS A 241 3.27 -12.44 28.82
N ASP A 242 4.30 -11.89 28.19
CA ASP A 242 5.55 -12.56 27.79
C ASP A 242 5.37 -13.61 26.65
N GLY A 243 4.18 -13.72 26.07
CA GLY A 243 3.88 -14.55 24.90
C GLY A 243 4.31 -13.88 23.59
N GLU A 244 4.62 -14.69 22.58
CA GLU A 244 5.22 -14.23 21.32
C GLU A 244 4.38 -13.17 20.57
N PHE A 245 3.05 -13.26 20.65
CA PHE A 245 2.11 -12.35 19.99
C PHE A 245 1.31 -11.52 20.99
N ALA A 246 1.82 -11.33 22.21
CA ALA A 246 1.20 -10.46 23.20
C ALA A 246 1.24 -9.00 22.77
N MET A 247 0.35 -8.17 23.35
CA MET A 247 0.50 -6.72 23.26
C MET A 247 1.80 -6.31 23.96
N PRO A 248 2.59 -5.37 23.40
CA PRO A 248 3.95 -5.12 23.85
C PRO A 248 3.96 -4.38 25.19
N ALA A 249 4.73 -4.91 26.12
CA ALA A 249 5.06 -4.31 27.41
C ALA A 249 6.41 -3.57 27.38
N THR A 250 7.28 -3.86 26.42
CA THR A 250 8.55 -3.14 26.19
C THR A 250 8.66 -2.55 24.78
N ARG A 251 9.60 -1.64 24.60
CA ARG A 251 9.90 -1.03 23.29
C ARG A 251 10.42 -2.07 22.29
N GLU A 252 11.24 -3.02 22.74
CA GLU A 252 11.79 -4.08 21.89
C GLU A 252 10.69 -5.01 21.38
N GLU A 253 9.72 -5.34 22.23
CA GLU A 253 8.54 -6.12 21.84
C GLU A 253 7.69 -5.37 20.80
N PHE A 254 7.51 -4.05 20.97
CA PHE A 254 6.83 -3.22 19.98
C PHE A 254 7.59 -3.19 18.65
N GLU A 255 8.90 -2.93 18.68
CA GLU A 255 9.77 -2.85 17.49
C GLU A 255 9.92 -4.19 16.76
N SER A 256 9.57 -5.32 17.40
CA SER A 256 9.48 -6.61 16.74
C SER A 256 8.33 -6.71 15.73
N GLY A 257 7.25 -5.94 15.93
CA GLY A 257 6.02 -6.02 15.14
C GLY A 257 5.18 -7.29 15.36
N LYS A 258 5.63 -8.26 16.19
CA LYS A 258 4.93 -9.54 16.38
C LYS A 258 3.53 -9.38 16.99
N PHE A 259 3.31 -8.33 17.79
CA PHE A 259 2.01 -7.99 18.38
C PHE A 259 0.91 -7.73 17.33
N LEU A 260 1.27 -7.45 16.07
CA LEU A 260 0.32 -7.33 14.96
C LEU A 260 -0.39 -8.66 14.66
N ASN A 261 0.08 -9.78 15.21
CA ASN A 261 -0.62 -11.07 15.21
C ASN A 261 -1.45 -11.29 16.48
N SER A 262 -1.64 -10.29 17.34
CA SER A 262 -2.44 -10.42 18.55
C SER A 262 -3.94 -10.32 18.25
N ALA A 263 -4.75 -11.06 19.01
CA ALA A 263 -6.21 -10.93 18.95
C ALA A 263 -6.66 -9.52 19.41
N ALA A 264 -5.91 -8.89 20.31
CA ALA A 264 -6.20 -7.56 20.83
C ALA A 264 -6.05 -6.48 19.76
N PHE A 265 -4.95 -6.50 18.99
CA PHE A 265 -4.77 -5.64 17.82
C PHE A 265 -5.92 -5.81 16.82
N LEU A 266 -6.27 -7.06 16.48
CA LEU A 266 -7.32 -7.34 15.50
C LEU A 266 -8.69 -6.75 15.87
N ILE A 267 -9.13 -6.92 17.13
CA ILE A 267 -10.43 -6.39 17.57
C ILE A 267 -10.40 -4.88 17.82
N GLN A 268 -9.29 -4.33 18.32
CA GLN A 268 -9.15 -2.88 18.54
C GLN A 268 -9.23 -2.12 17.23
N THR A 269 -8.50 -2.57 16.19
CA THR A 269 -8.61 -1.96 14.86
C THR A 269 -10.00 -2.15 14.26
N TYR A 270 -10.63 -3.32 14.43
CA TYR A 270 -11.98 -3.56 13.90
C TYR A 270 -13.04 -2.66 14.56
N ILE A 271 -12.96 -2.46 15.87
CA ILE A 271 -13.84 -1.54 16.60
C ILE A 271 -13.68 -0.11 16.08
N TYR A 272 -12.45 0.34 15.85
CA TYR A 272 -12.18 1.67 15.29
C TYR A 272 -12.76 1.85 13.88
N GLU A 273 -12.66 0.84 13.02
CA GLU A 273 -13.27 0.87 11.68
C GLU A 273 -14.80 0.74 11.70
N PHE A 274 -15.38 0.14 12.75
CA PHE A 274 -16.82 -0.13 12.84
C PHE A 274 -17.62 1.02 13.46
N ILE A 275 -17.07 1.70 14.47
CA ILE A 275 -17.80 2.74 15.21
C ILE A 275 -17.62 4.10 14.55
N ASP A 276 -18.76 4.73 14.25
CA ASP A 276 -18.85 5.94 13.43
C ASP A 276 -19.44 7.15 14.17
N THR A 277 -19.88 6.99 15.42
CA THR A 277 -20.62 8.01 16.19
C THR A 277 -20.18 8.04 17.66
N VAL A 278 -20.16 9.25 18.24
CA VAL A 278 -19.85 9.50 19.66
C VAL A 278 -20.74 8.68 20.59
N GLU A 279 -22.04 8.62 20.30
CA GLU A 279 -23.04 7.90 21.10
C GLU A 279 -22.79 6.40 21.08
N SER A 280 -22.57 5.83 19.89
CA SER A 280 -22.26 4.39 19.76
C SER A 280 -20.98 4.03 20.49
N TYR A 281 -20.00 4.93 20.52
CA TYR A 281 -18.77 4.69 21.25
C TYR A 281 -18.96 4.75 22.77
N LYS A 282 -19.69 5.73 23.29
CA LYS A 282 -20.09 5.79 24.71
C LYS A 282 -20.86 4.54 25.13
N ASP A 283 -21.74 4.06 24.26
CA ASP A 283 -22.50 2.82 24.46
C ASP A 283 -21.60 1.58 24.55
N LEU A 284 -20.60 1.46 23.68
CA LEU A 284 -19.59 0.40 23.76
C LEU A 284 -18.83 0.46 25.09
N VAL A 285 -18.33 1.64 25.47
CA VAL A 285 -17.51 1.84 26.66
C VAL A 285 -18.29 1.49 27.93
N ASN A 286 -19.57 1.89 28.01
CA ASN A 286 -20.46 1.48 29.10
C ASN A 286 -20.70 -0.04 29.11
N ALA A 287 -20.89 -0.68 27.95
CA ALA A 287 -21.04 -2.13 27.86
C ALA A 287 -19.79 -2.88 28.34
N VAL A 288 -18.59 -2.37 28.04
CA VAL A 288 -17.32 -2.92 28.55
C VAL A 288 -17.25 -2.81 30.07
N HIS A 289 -17.61 -1.65 30.62
CA HIS A 289 -17.66 -1.44 32.07
C HIS A 289 -18.64 -2.40 32.75
N GLU A 290 -19.88 -2.50 32.25
CA GLU A 290 -20.90 -3.40 32.80
C GLU A 290 -20.47 -4.87 32.78
N LEU A 291 -19.91 -5.34 31.66
CA LEU A 291 -19.46 -6.73 31.54
C LEU A 291 -18.27 -7.02 32.46
N LEU A 292 -17.36 -6.07 32.69
CA LEU A 292 -16.26 -6.21 33.65
C LEU A 292 -16.74 -6.25 35.10
N VAL A 293 -17.64 -5.36 35.49
CA VAL A 293 -18.22 -5.35 36.84
C VAL A 293 -18.96 -6.66 37.11
N ASP A 294 -19.64 -7.21 36.11
CA ASP A 294 -20.27 -8.53 36.19
C ASP A 294 -19.27 -9.68 36.39
N GLN A 295 -17.96 -9.48 36.22
CA GLN A 295 -16.95 -10.49 36.53
C GLN A 295 -16.53 -10.49 38.01
N VAL A 296 -16.82 -9.42 38.76
CA VAL A 296 -16.37 -9.27 40.14
C VAL A 296 -17.41 -9.90 41.08
N VAL A 297 -17.07 -11.05 41.66
CA VAL A 297 -17.95 -11.74 42.61
C VAL A 297 -18.05 -10.91 43.90
N LYS A 298 -19.26 -10.73 44.44
CA LYS A 298 -19.54 -10.10 45.77
C LYS A 298 -18.85 -10.78 46.98
N LYS A 299 -17.96 -11.76 46.78
CA LYS A 299 -17.31 -12.60 47.81
C LYS A 299 -15.79 -12.44 47.88
N GLU A 300 -15.22 -11.32 47.49
CA GLU A 300 -13.85 -11.00 47.94
C GLU A 300 -13.92 -10.46 49.37
N ASN A 301 -13.59 -11.31 50.34
CA ASN A 301 -13.38 -10.91 51.73
C ASN A 301 -12.25 -9.85 51.74
N PRO A 302 -12.49 -8.62 52.23
CA PRO A 302 -11.50 -7.55 52.20
C PRO A 302 -10.24 -7.85 53.02
N GLU A 303 -10.27 -8.86 53.90
CA GLU A 303 -9.13 -9.26 54.74
C GLU A 303 -8.16 -10.26 54.08
N GLN A 304 -8.47 -10.79 52.89
CA GLN A 304 -7.57 -11.72 52.18
C GLN A 304 -7.39 -11.34 50.72
N THR A 305 -6.49 -10.39 50.42
CA THR A 305 -5.47 -10.52 49.36
C THR A 305 -4.70 -9.20 49.18
N LYS A 306 -3.40 -9.20 49.50
CA LYS A 306 -2.45 -8.12 49.11
C LYS A 306 -2.16 -8.08 47.59
N LYS A 307 -2.96 -8.77 46.75
CA LYS A 307 -2.79 -8.85 45.29
C LYS A 307 -4.14 -8.62 44.62
N LYS A 308 -4.29 -7.52 43.88
CA LYS A 308 -5.44 -7.28 42.97
C LYS A 308 -5.62 -8.50 42.03
N GLY A 309 -6.83 -9.03 41.95
CA GLY A 309 -7.20 -10.11 41.02
C GLY A 309 -7.04 -9.72 39.55
N LYS A 310 -7.07 -10.69 38.63
CA LYS A 310 -6.86 -10.45 37.18
C LYS A 310 -7.86 -9.43 36.61
N SER A 311 -9.14 -9.54 36.96
CA SER A 311 -10.19 -8.62 36.50
C SER A 311 -9.98 -7.19 37.01
N SER A 312 -9.47 -7.02 38.24
CA SER A 312 -9.16 -5.70 38.80
C SER A 312 -7.99 -5.03 38.07
N LYS A 313 -6.97 -5.79 37.65
CA LYS A 313 -5.87 -5.23 36.85
C LYS A 313 -6.33 -4.78 35.46
N ILE A 314 -7.13 -5.60 34.79
CA ILE A 314 -7.69 -5.27 33.47
C ILE A 314 -8.64 -4.06 33.58
N PHE A 315 -9.38 -3.95 34.68
CA PHE A 315 -10.19 -2.77 34.97
C PHE A 315 -9.32 -1.50 35.03
N ASP A 316 -8.21 -1.52 35.78
CA ASP A 316 -7.27 -0.38 35.86
C ASP A 316 -6.59 -0.07 34.51
N GLU A 317 -6.41 -1.07 33.64
CA GLU A 317 -5.86 -0.89 32.29
C GLU A 317 -6.87 -0.25 31.33
N LEU A 318 -8.18 -0.49 31.50
CA LEU A 318 -9.25 0.03 30.65
C LEU A 318 -9.81 1.37 31.16
N PHE A 319 -9.89 1.54 32.47
CA PHE A 319 -10.55 2.67 33.14
C PHE A 319 -9.62 3.39 34.11
N LEU A 320 -9.84 4.70 34.25
CA LEU A 320 -9.08 5.60 35.11
C LEU A 320 -10.01 6.19 36.17
N GLU A 321 -9.61 6.14 37.43
CA GLU A 321 -10.34 6.79 38.53
C GLU A 321 -10.40 8.31 38.32
N LYS A 322 -11.52 8.92 38.75
CA LYS A 322 -11.79 10.35 38.56
C LYS A 322 -10.68 11.25 39.10
N GLU A 323 -10.06 10.88 40.22
CA GLU A 323 -8.99 11.63 40.89
C GLU A 323 -7.69 11.66 40.06
N ALA A 324 -7.47 10.65 39.21
CA ALA A 324 -6.27 10.56 38.37
C ALA A 324 -6.45 11.21 36.98
N PHE A 325 -7.65 11.70 36.67
CA PHE A 325 -7.99 12.24 35.36
C PHE A 325 -7.14 13.46 34.96
N ASP A 326 -7.02 14.45 35.85
CA ASP A 326 -6.31 15.70 35.59
C ASP A 326 -4.84 15.48 35.21
N GLU A 327 -4.18 14.46 35.77
CA GLU A 327 -2.78 14.15 35.46
C GLU A 327 -2.60 13.50 34.08
N ASN A 328 -3.67 12.93 33.52
CA ASN A 328 -3.68 12.10 32.32
C ASN A 328 -4.36 12.78 31.11
N ILE A 329 -5.18 13.82 31.32
CA ILE A 329 -5.84 14.55 30.23
C ILE A 329 -4.84 15.13 29.21
N LYS A 330 -3.62 15.46 29.64
CA LYS A 330 -2.53 15.96 28.79
C LYS A 330 -2.22 15.07 27.59
N TYR A 331 -2.43 13.75 27.69
CA TYR A 331 -2.16 12.80 26.60
C TYR A 331 -3.10 13.04 25.42
N ILE A 332 -4.40 13.22 25.70
CA ILE A 332 -5.43 13.45 24.69
C ILE A 332 -5.40 14.90 24.23
N ALA A 333 -5.26 15.84 25.15
CA ALA A 333 -5.20 17.26 24.84
C ALA A 333 -4.03 17.61 23.90
N SER A 334 -2.83 17.09 24.15
CA SER A 334 -1.66 17.35 23.28
C SER A 334 -1.83 16.78 21.87
N PHE A 335 -2.44 15.60 21.72
CA PHE A 335 -2.70 15.03 20.40
C PHE A 335 -3.81 15.80 19.67
N THR A 336 -4.86 16.21 20.37
CA THR A 336 -5.93 17.03 19.81
C THR A 336 -5.41 18.39 19.33
N ASP A 337 -4.55 19.02 20.14
CA ASP A 337 -3.91 20.29 19.79
C ASP A 337 -2.97 20.17 18.58
N LEU A 338 -2.25 19.04 18.45
CA LEU A 338 -1.48 18.73 17.25
C LEU A 338 -2.37 18.66 15.99
N ILE A 339 -3.50 17.95 16.04
CA ILE A 339 -4.41 17.83 14.88
C ILE A 339 -5.04 19.17 14.56
N LYS A 340 -5.50 19.91 15.58
CA LYS A 340 -6.02 21.26 15.42
C LYS A 340 -5.01 22.18 14.74
N THR A 341 -3.76 22.21 15.25
CA THR A 341 -2.67 23.01 14.66
C THR A 341 -2.39 22.58 13.22
N THR A 342 -2.40 21.28 12.94
CA THR A 342 -2.19 20.75 11.58
C THR A 342 -3.27 21.24 10.61
N ASN A 343 -4.53 21.25 11.04
CA ASN A 343 -5.65 21.76 10.24
C ASN A 343 -5.61 23.28 10.08
N GLU A 344 -5.26 24.01 11.15
CA GLU A 344 -5.10 25.47 11.12
C GLU A 344 -3.91 25.93 10.27
N GLU A 345 -2.90 25.09 10.07
CA GLU A 345 -1.71 25.36 9.25
C GLU A 345 -1.74 24.66 7.89
N ALA A 346 -2.88 24.06 7.52
CA ALA A 346 -3.04 23.38 6.25
C ALA A 346 -2.80 24.36 5.09
N LYS A 347 -1.88 24.00 4.19
CA LYS A 347 -1.66 24.70 2.90
C LYS A 347 -2.49 24.09 1.77
N PHE A 348 -3.04 22.90 2.00
CA PHE A 348 -3.80 22.10 1.06
C PHE A 348 -4.93 21.40 1.82
N PRO A 349 -6.04 21.05 1.15
CA PRO A 349 -7.18 20.43 1.84
C PRO A 349 -6.89 19.01 2.30
N PHE A 350 -5.91 18.33 1.70
CA PHE A 350 -5.49 16.97 2.08
C PHE A 350 -3.98 16.87 2.11
N CYS A 351 -3.43 16.34 3.20
CA CYS A 351 -2.00 16.10 3.38
C CYS A 351 -1.62 14.63 3.15
N ASN A 352 -2.58 13.70 3.22
CA ASN A 352 -2.37 12.27 2.98
C ASN A 352 -3.67 11.54 2.59
N ASP A 353 -3.52 10.32 2.07
CA ASP A 353 -4.63 9.48 1.59
C ASP A 353 -5.72 9.19 2.63
N SER A 354 -5.39 9.19 3.92
CA SER A 354 -6.36 8.91 4.98
C SER A 354 -7.32 10.06 5.26
N GLN A 355 -7.02 11.27 4.78
CA GLN A 355 -7.93 12.42 4.84
C GLN A 355 -8.86 12.51 3.63
N LEU A 356 -8.60 11.73 2.57
CA LEU A 356 -9.45 11.73 1.38
C LEU A 356 -10.81 11.09 1.67
N PRO A 357 -11.88 11.56 1.01
CA PRO A 357 -13.18 10.91 1.09
C PRO A 357 -13.10 9.48 0.57
N GLN A 358 -13.21 8.52 1.48
CA GLN A 358 -13.32 7.11 1.15
C GLN A 358 -14.77 6.83 0.79
N TYR A 359 -14.98 6.07 -0.29
CA TYR A 359 -16.34 5.70 -0.64
C TYR A 359 -16.99 4.90 0.49
N THR A 360 -18.27 5.14 0.65
CA THR A 360 -19.09 4.64 1.72
C THR A 360 -20.46 4.29 1.14
N LYS A 361 -21.38 3.70 1.92
CA LYS A 361 -22.77 3.67 1.49
C LYS A 361 -23.54 4.86 2.03
N VAL A 362 -24.44 5.40 1.21
CA VAL A 362 -25.37 6.45 1.61
C VAL A 362 -26.80 6.05 1.21
N PRO A 363 -27.83 6.50 1.96
CA PRO A 363 -29.22 6.31 1.55
C PRO A 363 -29.55 7.11 0.29
N HIS A 364 -30.53 6.64 -0.48
CA HIS A 364 -31.05 7.38 -1.62
C HIS A 364 -31.56 8.76 -1.19
N CYS A 365 -31.16 9.79 -1.91
CA CYS A 365 -31.82 11.07 -1.89
C CYS A 365 -33.20 10.92 -2.56
N LYS A 366 -34.23 11.49 -1.94
CA LYS A 366 -35.56 11.55 -2.52
C LYS A 366 -35.54 12.46 -3.76
N LEU A 367 -36.33 12.11 -4.77
CA LEU A 367 -36.39 12.87 -6.03
C LEU A 367 -36.83 14.33 -5.83
N ASP A 368 -37.64 14.60 -4.82
CA ASP A 368 -38.07 15.95 -4.44
C ASP A 368 -37.06 16.71 -3.57
N LYS A 369 -35.88 16.11 -3.32
CA LYS A 369 -34.82 16.62 -2.43
C LYS A 369 -35.30 16.93 -1.01
N SER A 370 -36.41 16.35 -0.55
CA SER A 370 -36.93 16.55 0.82
C SER A 370 -36.13 15.82 1.92
N GLY A 371 -35.11 15.06 1.53
CA GLY A 371 -34.23 14.30 2.42
C GLY A 371 -33.91 12.92 1.85
N PHE A 372 -33.71 11.95 2.73
CA PHE A 372 -33.27 10.60 2.35
C PHE A 372 -34.36 9.55 2.57
N GLU A 373 -34.30 8.47 1.81
CA GLU A 373 -35.10 7.28 2.04
C GLU A 373 -34.69 6.60 3.36
N LEU A 374 -35.69 6.13 4.11
CA LEU A 374 -35.50 5.43 5.39
C LEU A 374 -35.23 3.94 5.21
N ASP A 375 -35.54 3.39 4.02
CA ASP A 375 -35.33 1.99 3.72
C ASP A 375 -33.83 1.70 3.52
N GLU A 376 -33.26 0.92 4.43
CA GLU A 376 -31.86 0.47 4.41
C GLU A 376 -31.48 -0.34 3.16
N SER A 377 -32.46 -0.92 2.44
CA SER A 377 -32.21 -1.60 1.16
C SER A 377 -31.92 -0.62 0.02
N LEU A 378 -32.33 0.65 0.16
CA LEU A 378 -32.08 1.74 -0.78
C LEU A 378 -30.79 2.50 -0.43
N LYS A 379 -29.74 1.79 0.00
CA LYS A 379 -28.40 2.37 0.21
C LYS A 379 -27.44 1.92 -0.89
N TYR A 380 -26.74 2.88 -1.50
CA TYR A 380 -25.78 2.65 -2.59
C TYR A 380 -24.37 3.03 -2.21
N SER A 381 -23.38 2.47 -2.92
CA SER A 381 -21.95 2.80 -2.75
C SER A 381 -21.62 4.09 -3.50
N ASN A 382 -21.23 5.15 -2.78
CA ASN A 382 -21.08 6.49 -3.34
C ASN A 382 -19.67 6.78 -3.90
N CYS A 383 -19.11 5.85 -4.68
CA CYS A 383 -17.71 5.93 -5.09
C CYS A 383 -17.39 7.11 -6.01
N VAL A 384 -18.24 7.37 -7.01
CA VAL A 384 -18.07 8.52 -7.91
C VAL A 384 -18.34 9.82 -7.17
N GLU A 385 -19.36 9.84 -6.32
CA GLU A 385 -19.72 10.97 -5.47
C GLU A 385 -18.57 11.32 -4.53
N SER A 386 -17.96 10.35 -3.86
CA SER A 386 -16.83 10.57 -2.95
C SER A 386 -15.58 11.07 -3.69
N ALA A 387 -15.32 10.56 -4.89
CA ALA A 387 -14.24 11.05 -5.73
C ALA A 387 -14.48 12.52 -6.16
N LEU A 388 -15.73 12.87 -6.50
CA LEU A 388 -16.14 14.25 -6.78
C LEU A 388 -16.03 15.15 -5.54
N LEU A 389 -16.39 14.67 -4.34
CA LEU A 389 -16.22 15.43 -3.09
C LEU A 389 -14.75 15.82 -2.90
N GLY A 390 -13.85 14.84 -3.04
CA GLY A 390 -12.42 15.08 -2.94
C GLY A 390 -11.91 16.08 -3.97
N LEU A 391 -12.37 15.95 -5.23
CA LEU A 391 -12.06 16.92 -6.29
C LEU A 391 -12.53 18.33 -5.93
N PHE A 392 -13.78 18.51 -5.54
CA PHE A 392 -14.35 19.82 -5.22
C PHE A 392 -13.75 20.43 -3.95
N CYS A 393 -13.37 19.64 -2.96
CA CYS A 393 -12.55 20.13 -1.84
C CYS A 393 -11.26 20.75 -2.36
N CYS A 394 -10.58 20.16 -3.34
CA CYS A 394 -9.39 20.76 -3.94
C CYS A 394 -9.69 22.01 -4.79
N LEU A 395 -10.77 22.00 -5.57
CA LEU A 395 -11.14 23.14 -6.42
C LEU A 395 -11.61 24.35 -5.60
N ALA A 396 -12.29 24.13 -4.48
CA ALA A 396 -12.85 25.19 -3.63
C ALA A 396 -11.84 25.78 -2.65
N TYR A 397 -10.75 25.07 -2.34
CA TYR A 397 -9.87 25.46 -1.24
C TYR A 397 -9.09 26.75 -1.51
N ASN A 398 -9.30 27.76 -0.67
CA ASN A 398 -8.49 28.96 -0.63
C ASN A 398 -7.34 28.79 0.39
N PRO A 399 -6.09 28.60 -0.06
CA PRO A 399 -4.96 28.44 0.85
C PRO A 399 -4.57 29.72 1.59
N GLU A 400 -5.00 30.91 1.15
CA GLU A 400 -4.69 32.18 1.82
C GLU A 400 -5.45 32.35 3.14
N ILE A 401 -6.74 32.01 3.13
CA ILE A 401 -7.61 32.10 4.31
C ILE A 401 -7.90 30.74 4.95
N LYS A 402 -7.43 29.65 4.33
CA LYS A 402 -7.55 28.26 4.78
C LYS A 402 -9.00 27.77 4.90
N GLU A 403 -9.86 28.24 4.00
CA GLU A 403 -11.29 27.94 3.94
C GLU A 403 -11.71 27.58 2.50
N TYR A 404 -12.84 26.90 2.34
CA TYR A 404 -13.43 26.63 1.03
C TYR A 404 -14.28 27.81 0.56
N GLU A 405 -14.10 28.19 -0.70
CA GLU A 405 -14.86 29.22 -1.38
C GLU A 405 -15.41 28.68 -2.70
N THR A 406 -16.52 29.23 -3.17
CA THR A 406 -17.12 28.84 -4.47
C THR A 406 -17.30 30.01 -5.43
N ASP A 407 -17.09 31.26 -4.98
CA ASP A 407 -17.39 32.46 -5.76
C ASP A 407 -16.56 32.56 -7.06
N HIS A 408 -15.38 31.95 -7.08
CA HIS A 408 -14.52 31.91 -8.28
C HIS A 408 -14.98 30.92 -9.35
N MET A 409 -15.93 30.03 -9.04
CA MET A 409 -16.44 29.01 -9.98
C MET A 409 -17.54 29.55 -10.92
N GLY A 410 -17.97 30.80 -10.73
CA GLY A 410 -18.92 31.50 -11.59
C GLY A 410 -20.34 31.64 -11.01
N GLU A 411 -21.17 32.43 -11.67
CA GLU A 411 -22.53 32.76 -11.18
C GLU A 411 -23.55 31.62 -11.38
N LYS A 412 -23.23 30.62 -12.20
CA LYS A 412 -24.11 29.50 -12.56
C LYS A 412 -23.94 28.28 -11.65
N ILE A 413 -23.14 28.39 -10.59
CA ILE A 413 -23.01 27.30 -9.61
C ILE A 413 -24.35 27.01 -8.94
N SER A 414 -24.61 25.73 -8.66
CA SER A 414 -25.80 25.30 -7.93
C SER A 414 -25.84 25.85 -6.51
N ASP A 415 -27.05 26.11 -6.02
CA ASP A 415 -27.27 26.59 -4.65
C ASP A 415 -26.82 25.53 -3.64
N GLU A 416 -27.05 24.24 -3.94
CA GLU A 416 -26.64 23.11 -3.11
C GLU A 416 -25.12 23.01 -2.94
N LEU A 417 -24.35 23.19 -4.02
CA LEU A 417 -22.88 23.19 -3.96
C LEU A 417 -22.37 24.33 -3.08
N ARG A 418 -22.95 25.53 -3.23
CA ARG A 418 -22.59 26.70 -2.44
C ARG A 418 -22.95 26.52 -0.97
N ASP A 419 -24.13 25.99 -0.68
CA ASP A 419 -24.59 25.80 0.69
C ASP A 419 -23.86 24.65 1.40
N PHE A 420 -23.40 23.63 0.66
CA PHE A 420 -22.51 22.59 1.16
C PHE A 420 -21.21 23.19 1.73
N PHE A 421 -20.48 24.00 0.95
CA PHE A 421 -19.22 24.59 1.43
C PHE A 421 -19.42 25.69 2.48
N LYS A 422 -20.60 26.33 2.57
CA LYS A 422 -20.95 27.17 3.73
C LYS A 422 -21.13 26.35 5.01
N LYS A 423 -21.72 25.16 4.91
CA LYS A 423 -21.90 24.25 6.05
C LYS A 423 -20.57 23.62 6.49
N TYR A 424 -19.70 23.30 5.54
CA TYR A 424 -18.39 22.69 5.75
C TYR A 424 -17.27 23.60 5.22
N PRO A 425 -16.95 24.72 5.90
CA PRO A 425 -16.07 25.76 5.36
C PRO A 425 -14.58 25.44 5.45
N LYS A 426 -14.17 24.39 6.16
CA LYS A 426 -12.75 24.06 6.42
C LYS A 426 -12.46 22.59 6.19
N PRO A 427 -11.22 22.24 5.79
CA PRO A 427 -10.76 20.86 5.80
C PRO A 427 -10.89 20.23 7.18
N THR A 428 -11.16 18.93 7.20
CA THR A 428 -11.26 18.12 8.42
C THR A 428 -10.31 16.94 8.34
N ASP A 429 -9.93 16.38 9.49
CA ASP A 429 -9.06 15.20 9.55
C ASP A 429 -9.79 13.92 9.11
N ILE A 430 -11.13 13.88 9.21
CA ILE A 430 -11.99 12.77 8.79
C ILE A 430 -13.29 13.30 8.18
N ILE A 431 -13.69 12.75 7.04
CA ILE A 431 -15.00 13.02 6.41
C ILE A 431 -16.04 12.06 7.02
N ASN A 432 -17.04 12.64 7.71
CA ASN A 432 -18.09 11.91 8.41
C ASN A 432 -19.33 11.66 7.54
N ILE A 433 -20.26 10.82 8.02
CA ILE A 433 -21.36 10.35 7.16
C ILE A 433 -22.31 11.48 6.83
N GLU A 434 -22.49 12.40 7.75
CA GLU A 434 -23.34 13.56 7.52
C GLU A 434 -22.80 14.37 6.34
N MET A 435 -21.48 14.58 6.27
CA MET A 435 -20.84 15.23 5.14
C MET A 435 -21.00 14.44 3.85
N HIS A 436 -20.86 13.10 3.87
CA HIS A 436 -21.12 12.28 2.67
C HIS A 436 -22.58 12.36 2.21
N LYS A 437 -23.54 12.31 3.13
CA LYS A 437 -24.97 12.43 2.83
C LYS A 437 -25.27 13.78 2.21
N ASP A 438 -24.80 14.84 2.82
CA ASP A 438 -25.00 16.20 2.35
C ASP A 438 -24.37 16.41 0.98
N TRP A 439 -23.16 15.89 0.76
CA TRP A 439 -22.53 15.92 -0.55
C TRP A 439 -23.34 15.16 -1.60
N CYS A 440 -23.87 13.99 -1.26
CA CYS A 440 -24.68 13.22 -2.19
C CYS A 440 -25.97 13.96 -2.59
N MET A 441 -26.51 14.87 -1.77
CA MET A 441 -27.62 15.73 -2.19
C MET A 441 -27.21 16.77 -3.25
N VAL A 442 -25.95 17.19 -3.27
CA VAL A 442 -25.42 18.13 -4.28
C VAL A 442 -25.43 17.49 -5.67
N VAL A 443 -25.06 16.20 -5.75
CA VAL A 443 -24.82 15.50 -7.02
C VAL A 443 -25.90 14.49 -7.41
N ALA A 444 -26.89 14.24 -6.55
CA ALA A 444 -28.04 13.38 -6.85
C ALA A 444 -29.24 14.20 -7.35
N CYS A 445 -30.17 13.52 -8.02
CA CYS A 445 -31.43 14.11 -8.48
C CYS A 445 -31.23 15.37 -9.36
N LEU A 446 -30.13 15.42 -10.11
CA LEU A 446 -29.84 16.52 -11.03
C LEU A 446 -30.83 16.53 -12.21
N ASP A 447 -31.10 17.72 -12.74
CA ASP A 447 -32.15 17.91 -13.76
C ASP A 447 -31.77 17.29 -15.10
N SER A 448 -30.49 17.36 -15.50
CA SER A 448 -29.97 16.75 -16.73
C SER A 448 -30.28 15.25 -16.83
N ASP A 449 -30.94 14.86 -17.92
CA ASP A 449 -31.23 13.46 -18.27
C ASP A 449 -30.06 12.77 -18.99
N ASP A 450 -29.01 13.51 -19.34
CA ASP A 450 -27.79 12.98 -19.97
C ASP A 450 -26.87 12.28 -18.95
N ILE A 451 -27.03 12.59 -17.65
CA ILE A 451 -26.27 11.97 -16.57
C ILE A 451 -26.79 10.55 -16.30
N ASP A 452 -25.89 9.58 -16.35
CA ASP A 452 -26.21 8.18 -16.14
C ASP A 452 -26.11 7.81 -14.65
N TYR A 453 -27.26 7.44 -14.09
CA TYR A 453 -27.40 6.96 -12.73
C TYR A 453 -27.84 5.51 -12.74
N LYS A 454 -27.38 4.74 -11.75
CA LYS A 454 -27.79 3.35 -11.61
C LYS A 454 -29.22 3.21 -11.09
N SER A 455 -29.64 4.09 -10.17
CA SER A 455 -30.90 3.92 -9.42
C SER A 455 -31.60 5.26 -9.14
N ASN A 456 -32.69 5.58 -9.85
CA ASN A 456 -33.56 6.75 -9.57
C ASN A 456 -32.79 8.07 -9.33
N LYS A 457 -31.95 8.48 -10.29
CA LYS A 457 -31.08 9.67 -10.17
C LYS A 457 -30.16 9.68 -8.92
N ASN A 458 -29.83 8.49 -8.40
CA ASN A 458 -28.83 8.24 -7.37
C ASN A 458 -27.83 7.19 -7.89
N GLU A 459 -26.63 7.13 -7.28
CA GLU A 459 -25.52 6.25 -7.67
C GLU A 459 -25.02 6.55 -9.09
N ILE A 460 -24.14 7.55 -9.20
CA ILE A 460 -23.54 7.98 -10.47
C ILE A 460 -22.67 6.85 -11.04
N LEU A 461 -22.85 6.53 -12.32
CA LEU A 461 -22.00 5.55 -13.00
C LEU A 461 -20.64 6.17 -13.35
N SER A 462 -19.55 5.44 -13.08
CA SER A 462 -18.21 5.94 -13.42
C SER A 462 -17.94 5.90 -14.92
N GLY A 463 -17.20 6.89 -15.41
CA GLY A 463 -16.87 7.15 -16.81
C GLY A 463 -16.55 8.64 -17.01
N LEU A 464 -15.53 8.97 -17.83
CA LEU A 464 -15.07 10.36 -17.98
C LEU A 464 -16.20 11.28 -18.45
N GLU A 465 -16.96 10.86 -19.47
CA GLU A 465 -18.12 11.59 -19.99
C GLU A 465 -19.09 11.92 -18.85
N ASN A 466 -19.47 10.90 -18.08
CA ASN A 466 -20.48 11.02 -17.05
C ASN A 466 -20.03 11.91 -15.88
N VAL A 467 -18.77 11.78 -15.46
CA VAL A 467 -18.17 12.60 -14.40
C VAL A 467 -18.20 14.09 -14.78
N PHE A 468 -17.86 14.43 -16.02
CA PHE A 468 -17.84 15.84 -16.45
C PHE A 468 -19.22 16.40 -16.76
N LEU A 469 -20.21 15.57 -17.14
CA LEU A 469 -21.61 16.00 -17.20
C LEU A 469 -22.14 16.40 -15.82
N VAL A 470 -21.78 15.67 -14.75
CA VAL A 470 -22.13 16.04 -13.37
C VAL A 470 -21.46 17.36 -12.98
N ILE A 471 -20.16 17.52 -13.24
CA ILE A 471 -19.42 18.77 -12.98
C ILE A 471 -20.09 19.95 -13.71
N ALA A 472 -20.43 19.79 -14.98
CA ALA A 472 -21.06 20.82 -15.79
C ALA A 472 -22.42 21.25 -15.24
N GLU A 473 -23.20 20.31 -14.71
CA GLU A 473 -24.53 20.59 -14.18
C GLU A 473 -24.48 21.35 -12.85
N ILE A 474 -23.55 21.00 -11.94
CA ILE A 474 -23.44 21.67 -10.63
C ILE A 474 -22.64 22.99 -10.66
N THR A 475 -21.84 23.22 -11.70
CA THR A 475 -21.02 24.44 -11.86
C THR A 475 -21.51 25.39 -12.96
N GLY A 476 -22.31 24.90 -13.91
CA GLY A 476 -22.77 25.65 -15.07
C GLY A 476 -21.79 25.68 -16.25
N GLN A 477 -20.68 24.92 -16.21
CA GLN A 477 -19.67 24.80 -17.29
C GLN A 477 -20.15 23.94 -18.48
N LYS A 478 -21.35 24.23 -19.00
CA LYS A 478 -22.03 23.38 -20.00
C LYS A 478 -21.32 23.36 -21.36
N GLU A 479 -20.80 24.50 -21.83
CA GLU A 479 -20.20 24.61 -23.17
C GLU A 479 -18.94 23.75 -23.30
N GLU A 480 -17.97 23.96 -22.40
CA GLU A 480 -16.70 23.23 -22.40
C GLU A 480 -16.88 21.72 -22.18
N ALA A 481 -17.82 21.34 -21.29
CA ALA A 481 -18.10 19.94 -21.03
C ALA A 481 -18.77 19.24 -22.22
N MET A 482 -19.64 19.93 -22.98
CA MET A 482 -20.24 19.35 -24.18
C MET A 482 -19.22 19.12 -25.29
N GLU A 483 -18.26 20.03 -25.48
CA GLU A 483 -17.14 19.81 -26.40
C GLU A 483 -16.28 18.60 -25.99
N LEU A 484 -16.00 18.43 -24.69
CA LEU A 484 -15.32 17.24 -24.17
C LEU A 484 -16.11 15.96 -24.49
N VAL A 485 -17.43 15.97 -24.27
CA VAL A 485 -18.33 14.84 -24.58
C VAL A 485 -18.32 14.50 -26.07
N GLU A 486 -18.27 15.50 -26.97
CA GLU A 486 -18.16 15.27 -28.41
C GLU A 486 -16.87 14.56 -28.79
N HIS A 487 -15.72 14.97 -28.22
CA HIS A 487 -14.44 14.30 -28.45
C HIS A 487 -14.44 12.84 -27.94
N ILE A 488 -15.03 12.58 -26.78
CA ILE A 488 -15.15 11.23 -26.21
C ILE A 488 -16.03 10.34 -27.10
N LYS A 489 -17.19 10.85 -27.56
CA LYS A 489 -18.09 10.12 -28.45
C LYS A 489 -17.41 9.77 -29.78
N ALA A 490 -16.70 10.72 -30.38
CA ALA A 490 -15.94 10.49 -31.61
C ALA A 490 -14.87 9.39 -31.43
N ALA A 491 -14.13 9.40 -30.32
CA ALA A 491 -13.15 8.35 -30.01
C ALA A 491 -13.80 6.95 -29.88
N CYS A 492 -14.95 6.89 -29.20
CA CYS A 492 -15.69 5.65 -28.99
C CYS A 492 -16.28 5.09 -30.29
N GLU A 493 -16.87 5.95 -31.14
CA GLU A 493 -17.43 5.56 -32.44
C GLU A 493 -16.36 5.01 -33.38
N ASN A 494 -15.18 5.63 -33.39
CA ASN A 494 -14.04 5.18 -34.19
C ASN A 494 -13.32 3.96 -33.59
N SER A 495 -13.62 3.59 -32.33
CA SER A 495 -12.91 2.56 -31.57
C SER A 495 -11.38 2.76 -31.52
N GLU A 496 -10.95 4.02 -31.57
CA GLU A 496 -9.54 4.41 -31.62
C GLU A 496 -9.32 5.69 -30.80
N LEU A 497 -8.28 5.68 -29.98
CA LEU A 497 -7.73 6.87 -29.31
C LEU A 497 -6.43 7.23 -30.02
N ASP A 498 -6.52 8.08 -31.04
CA ASP A 498 -5.34 8.65 -31.68
C ASP A 498 -4.72 9.76 -30.80
N GLU A 499 -3.48 10.15 -31.14
CA GLU A 499 -2.71 11.13 -30.38
C GLU A 499 -3.44 12.49 -30.29
N LYS A 500 -4.04 12.94 -31.39
CA LYS A 500 -4.74 14.22 -31.47
C LYS A 500 -6.01 14.24 -30.62
N THR A 501 -6.80 13.16 -30.65
CA THR A 501 -8.03 13.03 -29.87
C THR A 501 -7.70 12.94 -28.38
N THR A 502 -6.63 12.21 -28.03
CA THR A 502 -6.12 12.14 -26.66
C THR A 502 -5.71 13.51 -26.14
N GLU A 503 -4.99 14.29 -26.95
CA GLU A 503 -4.57 15.67 -26.64
C GLU A 503 -5.79 16.59 -26.46
N CYS A 504 -6.77 16.57 -27.38
CA CYS A 504 -8.00 17.37 -27.25
C CYS A 504 -8.80 17.04 -25.98
N ILE A 505 -8.92 15.76 -25.62
CA ILE A 505 -9.58 15.35 -24.38
C ILE A 505 -8.82 15.88 -23.17
N ALA A 506 -7.49 15.74 -23.15
CA ALA A 506 -6.64 16.21 -22.06
C ALA A 506 -6.72 17.74 -21.87
N ASP A 507 -6.65 18.51 -22.97
CA ASP A 507 -6.73 19.97 -22.96
C ASP A 507 -8.07 20.47 -22.40
N LYS A 508 -9.18 19.80 -22.75
CA LYS A 508 -10.50 20.15 -22.24
C LYS A 508 -10.65 19.84 -20.76
N VAL A 509 -10.15 18.69 -20.32
CA VAL A 509 -10.10 18.32 -18.90
C VAL A 509 -9.29 19.36 -18.10
N GLU A 510 -8.12 19.75 -18.62
CA GLU A 510 -7.27 20.79 -18.00
C GLU A 510 -7.98 22.14 -17.93
N SER A 511 -8.62 22.57 -19.02
CA SER A 511 -9.35 23.84 -19.10
C SER A 511 -10.46 23.93 -18.04
N ILE A 512 -11.30 22.90 -17.95
CA ILE A 512 -12.43 22.86 -17.00
C ILE A 512 -11.93 22.85 -15.55
N ILE A 513 -10.91 22.04 -15.23
CA ILE A 513 -10.37 21.96 -13.86
C ILE A 513 -9.69 23.29 -13.47
N THR A 514 -8.94 23.90 -14.38
CA THR A 514 -8.24 25.18 -14.14
C THR A 514 -9.22 26.34 -13.97
N SER A 515 -10.32 26.35 -14.73
CA SER A 515 -11.36 27.37 -14.59
C SER A 515 -12.03 27.31 -13.21
N LEU A 516 -12.32 26.10 -12.73
CA LEU A 516 -12.98 25.85 -11.44
C LEU A 516 -12.06 25.95 -10.20
N SER A 517 -10.74 25.87 -10.36
CA SER A 517 -9.81 25.89 -9.22
C SER A 517 -9.67 27.28 -8.60
N LYS A 518 -9.73 27.39 -7.27
CA LYS A 518 -9.41 28.63 -6.52
C LYS A 518 -7.92 28.95 -6.63
N ASN A 519 -7.07 27.94 -6.46
CA ASN A 519 -5.64 28.07 -6.69
C ASN A 519 -5.37 28.04 -8.20
N LYS A 520 -4.99 29.20 -8.76
CA LYS A 520 -4.68 29.33 -10.19
C LYS A 520 -3.30 28.79 -10.58
N ASN A 521 -2.45 28.45 -9.60
CA ASN A 521 -1.21 27.70 -9.83
C ASN A 521 -1.47 26.18 -9.83
N VAL A 522 -2.52 25.76 -10.53
CA VAL A 522 -2.88 24.36 -10.72
C VAL A 522 -2.29 23.86 -12.03
N LYS A 523 -1.83 22.61 -12.05
CA LYS A 523 -1.43 21.88 -13.25
C LYS A 523 -2.23 20.60 -13.33
N VAL A 524 -2.68 20.26 -14.54
CA VAL A 524 -3.49 19.06 -14.79
C VAL A 524 -2.75 18.19 -15.80
N ASN A 525 -2.67 16.90 -15.53
CA ASN A 525 -2.05 15.92 -16.41
C ASN A 525 -2.96 14.69 -16.55
N CYS A 526 -3.24 14.27 -17.77
CA CYS A 526 -4.06 13.09 -18.05
C CYS A 526 -3.16 11.91 -18.44
N GLU A 527 -3.19 10.84 -17.64
CA GLU A 527 -2.43 9.62 -17.87
C GLU A 527 -3.36 8.42 -18.14
N LYS A 528 -2.81 7.39 -18.80
CA LYS A 528 -3.45 6.06 -18.95
C LYS A 528 -4.86 6.11 -19.56
N MET A 529 -5.04 6.95 -20.56
CA MET A 529 -6.30 7.06 -21.28
C MET A 529 -6.56 5.80 -22.11
N GLU A 530 -7.70 5.15 -21.87
CA GLU A 530 -8.12 3.92 -22.55
C GLU A 530 -9.63 3.95 -22.82
N LEU A 531 -10.05 3.42 -23.97
CA LEU A 531 -11.46 3.21 -24.27
C LEU A 531 -12.02 2.15 -23.31
N THR A 532 -13.18 2.45 -22.74
CA THR A 532 -13.84 1.59 -21.77
C THR A 532 -15.34 1.51 -22.04
N THR A 533 -16.04 0.78 -21.20
CA THR A 533 -17.49 0.71 -21.23
C THR A 533 -18.01 0.89 -19.82
N ARG A 534 -18.96 1.82 -19.65
CA ARG A 534 -19.66 2.03 -18.39
C ARG A 534 -20.41 0.77 -18.00
N SER A 535 -20.74 0.65 -16.72
CA SER A 535 -21.62 -0.41 -16.20
C SER A 535 -23.02 -0.43 -16.84
N SER A 536 -23.43 0.66 -17.52
CA SER A 536 -24.65 0.73 -18.35
C SER A 536 -24.49 0.14 -19.76
N ASN A 537 -23.30 -0.38 -20.12
CA ASN A 537 -22.88 -0.79 -21.45
C ASN A 537 -22.74 0.35 -22.47
N LYS A 538 -22.69 1.62 -22.02
CA LYS A 538 -22.38 2.76 -22.88
C LYS A 538 -20.85 2.89 -23.03
N PRO A 539 -20.33 3.12 -24.25
CA PRO A 539 -18.92 3.47 -24.46
C PRO A 539 -18.52 4.73 -23.67
N ASP A 540 -17.28 4.79 -23.22
CA ASP A 540 -16.70 5.92 -22.49
C ASP A 540 -15.16 5.82 -22.50
N VAL A 541 -14.50 6.72 -21.79
CA VAL A 541 -13.04 6.74 -21.58
C VAL A 541 -12.73 6.54 -20.10
N SER A 542 -11.76 5.68 -19.82
CA SER A 542 -11.09 5.58 -18.52
C SER A 542 -9.74 6.26 -18.56
N LEU A 543 -9.35 6.94 -17.48
CA LEU A 543 -8.04 7.59 -17.34
C LEU A 543 -7.72 7.90 -15.88
N LYS A 544 -6.51 8.41 -15.66
CA LYS A 544 -6.07 9.02 -14.40
C LYS A 544 -5.78 10.50 -14.65
N ILE A 545 -6.44 11.38 -13.91
CA ILE A 545 -6.24 12.83 -13.93
C ILE A 545 -5.42 13.21 -12.71
N GLU A 546 -4.18 13.63 -12.91
CA GLU A 546 -3.32 14.19 -11.87
C GLU A 546 -3.52 15.71 -11.81
N ILE A 547 -3.74 16.23 -10.62
CA ILE A 547 -3.94 17.65 -10.38
C ILE A 547 -2.96 18.07 -9.29
N SER A 548 -1.96 18.87 -9.64
CA SER A 548 -0.98 19.42 -8.70
C SER A 548 -1.14 20.92 -8.53
N TYR A 549 -0.88 21.41 -7.32
CA TYR A 549 -1.05 22.78 -6.91
C TYR A 549 0.22 23.26 -6.22
N VAL A 550 0.61 24.50 -6.49
CA VAL A 550 1.72 25.17 -5.80
C VAL A 550 1.19 26.33 -4.96
N PHE A 551 1.59 26.40 -3.69
CA PHE A 551 1.28 27.53 -2.82
C PHE A 551 2.40 27.75 -1.80
N ASP A 552 2.87 29.00 -1.68
CA ASP A 552 3.92 29.40 -0.71
C ASP A 552 5.12 28.43 -0.69
N GLY A 553 5.66 28.15 -1.89
CA GLY A 553 6.80 27.26 -2.11
C GLY A 553 6.53 25.76 -1.85
N ALA A 554 5.32 25.38 -1.44
CA ALA A 554 4.88 24.00 -1.26
C ALA A 554 4.23 23.46 -2.54
N GLU A 555 4.42 22.18 -2.83
CA GLU A 555 3.70 21.50 -3.90
C GLU A 555 2.93 20.28 -3.34
N ASN A 556 1.68 20.13 -3.73
CA ASN A 556 0.84 19.00 -3.36
C ASN A 556 -0.23 18.76 -4.42
N GLY A 557 -0.89 17.60 -4.41
CA GLY A 557 -1.89 17.32 -5.41
C GLY A 557 -2.68 16.04 -5.15
N ILE A 558 -3.60 15.77 -6.06
CA ILE A 558 -4.45 14.57 -6.05
C ILE A 558 -4.41 13.91 -7.42
N ALA A 559 -4.69 12.61 -7.48
CA ALA A 559 -5.00 11.92 -8.72
C ALA A 559 -6.40 11.30 -8.64
N LEU A 560 -7.24 11.66 -9.58
CA LEU A 560 -8.56 11.09 -9.81
C LEU A 560 -8.45 9.99 -10.86
N SER A 561 -8.66 8.73 -10.46
CA SER A 561 -8.76 7.60 -11.39
C SER A 561 -10.22 7.34 -11.71
N VAL A 562 -10.57 7.36 -13.00
CA VAL A 562 -11.92 7.08 -13.52
C VAL A 562 -11.85 5.82 -14.36
N GLU A 563 -12.51 4.75 -13.92
CA GLU A 563 -12.55 3.44 -14.58
C GLU A 563 -14.02 3.04 -14.84
N GLY A 564 -14.34 2.23 -15.85
CA GLY A 564 -15.74 1.96 -16.26
C GLY A 564 -16.71 1.40 -15.18
N GLY A 565 -16.20 1.01 -14.02
CA GLY A 565 -17.01 0.57 -12.87
C GLY A 565 -16.74 1.29 -11.54
N HIS A 566 -15.70 2.11 -11.43
CA HIS A 566 -15.31 2.72 -10.15
C HIS A 566 -14.48 3.99 -10.37
N SER A 567 -14.69 5.00 -9.52
CA SER A 567 -13.81 6.17 -9.43
C SER A 567 -13.17 6.22 -8.05
N LYS A 568 -11.89 6.59 -8.00
CA LYS A 568 -11.16 6.77 -6.74
C LYS A 568 -10.22 7.97 -6.81
N ILE A 569 -9.93 8.53 -5.65
CA ILE A 569 -8.98 9.63 -5.47
C ILE A 569 -7.82 9.17 -4.59
N GLN A 570 -6.62 9.67 -4.87
CA GLN A 570 -5.39 9.44 -4.09
C GLN A 570 -4.58 10.74 -4.01
N VAL A 571 -3.80 10.95 -2.96
CA VAL A 571 -2.89 12.10 -2.82
C VAL A 571 -1.63 11.82 -3.64
N LEU A 572 -1.12 12.85 -4.33
CA LEU A 572 0.18 12.78 -4.98
C LEU A 572 1.28 12.93 -3.93
N SER A 573 2.27 12.03 -3.92
CA SER A 573 3.43 12.14 -3.04
C SER A 573 4.36 13.25 -3.54
N LEU A 574 4.05 14.49 -3.19
CA LEU A 574 4.82 15.68 -3.55
C LEU A 574 5.41 16.36 -2.29
N PRO A 575 6.54 17.09 -2.41
CA PRO A 575 7.19 17.74 -1.27
C PRO A 575 6.30 18.81 -0.62
N ILE A 576 5.81 18.54 0.58
CA ILE A 576 5.04 19.52 1.37
C ILE A 576 6.01 20.50 2.03
N ALA A 577 5.77 21.81 1.88
CA ALA A 577 6.57 22.80 2.59
C ALA A 577 6.39 22.70 4.11
N ASN A 578 7.52 22.87 4.80
CA ASN A 578 7.64 22.72 6.24
C ASN A 578 6.90 23.81 7.03
N SER A 579 6.01 23.41 7.94
CA SER A 579 5.55 24.28 9.04
C SER A 579 6.36 23.97 10.31
N GLU A 580 7.15 24.93 10.77
CA GLU A 580 7.90 24.79 12.04
C GLU A 580 6.96 24.62 13.23
N GLN A 581 5.79 25.25 13.21
CA GLN A 581 4.78 25.12 14.26
C GLN A 581 4.24 23.67 14.35
N ILE A 582 3.92 23.05 13.21
CA ILE A 582 3.51 21.63 13.18
C ILE A 582 4.64 20.73 13.70
N LYS A 583 5.90 20.99 13.32
CA LYS A 583 7.05 20.22 13.83
C LYS A 583 7.21 20.35 15.35
N GLU A 584 7.03 21.54 15.90
CA GLU A 584 7.05 21.76 17.35
C GLU A 584 5.96 20.96 18.05
N LYS A 585 4.75 20.90 17.51
CA LYS A 585 3.65 20.10 18.06
C LYS A 585 3.93 18.60 18.01
N TYR A 586 4.51 18.09 16.92
CA TYR A 586 4.94 16.69 16.89
C TYR A 586 6.05 16.40 17.90
N LYS A 587 7.01 17.32 18.09
CA LYS A 587 8.05 17.18 19.13
C LYS A 587 7.44 17.19 20.54
N GLU A 588 6.45 18.05 20.79
CA GLU A 588 5.71 18.10 22.06
C GLU A 588 5.02 16.77 22.36
N VAL A 589 4.21 16.26 21.42
CA VAL A 589 3.54 14.96 21.53
C VAL A 589 4.56 13.84 21.74
N LYS A 590 5.63 13.81 20.95
CA LYS A 590 6.72 12.83 21.12
C LYS A 590 7.30 12.87 22.53
N ASN A 591 7.60 14.05 23.07
CA ASN A 591 8.21 14.21 24.39
C ASN A 591 7.28 13.81 25.53
N ILE A 592 5.97 14.00 25.38
CA ILE A 592 4.96 13.58 26.35
C ILE A 592 4.85 12.05 26.39
N TYR A 593 4.75 11.41 25.22
CA TYR A 593 4.52 9.97 25.11
C TYR A 593 5.78 9.13 25.27
N ASN A 594 6.96 9.65 24.94
CA ASN A 594 8.23 8.93 25.13
C ASN A 594 8.58 8.68 26.61
N LYS A 595 7.87 9.33 27.55
CA LYS A 595 7.97 9.08 29.01
C LYS A 595 7.03 7.97 29.48
N VAL A 596 6.22 7.40 28.60
CA VAL A 596 5.21 6.39 28.91
C VAL A 596 5.69 5.04 28.38
N ASP A 597 6.04 4.14 29.29
CA ASP A 597 6.57 2.83 28.96
C ASP A 597 5.43 1.80 28.80
N ASN A 598 4.69 1.92 27.69
CA ASN A 598 3.65 0.99 27.27
C ASN A 598 3.33 1.13 25.79
N TYR A 599 2.46 0.25 25.27
CA TYR A 599 2.03 0.26 23.87
C TYR A 599 1.58 1.63 23.34
N THR A 600 0.71 2.34 24.07
CA THR A 600 0.23 3.67 23.63
C THR A 600 1.39 4.67 23.54
N GLY A 601 2.32 4.63 24.49
CA GLY A 601 3.56 5.41 24.45
C GLY A 601 4.37 5.14 23.18
N TYR A 602 4.65 3.86 22.91
CA TYR A 602 5.47 3.44 21.77
C TYR A 602 4.84 3.80 20.43
N ILE A 603 3.55 3.52 20.24
CA ILE A 603 2.89 3.77 18.94
C ILE A 603 2.78 5.27 18.63
N VAL A 604 2.47 6.11 19.63
CA VAL A 604 2.39 7.56 19.45
C VAL A 604 3.77 8.16 19.20
N THR A 605 4.80 7.70 19.93
CA THR A 605 6.18 8.13 19.68
C THR A 605 6.64 7.72 18.28
N LYS A 606 6.38 6.49 17.84
CA LYS A 606 6.73 6.01 16.50
C LYS A 606 6.03 6.82 15.41
N TYR A 607 4.74 7.09 15.59
CA TYR A 607 3.95 7.93 14.70
C TYR A 607 4.53 9.34 14.58
N ALA A 608 4.78 10.00 15.71
CA ALA A 608 5.37 11.33 15.71
C ALA A 608 6.77 11.36 15.08
N GLU A 609 7.58 10.32 15.27
CA GLU A 609 8.90 10.18 14.63
C GLU A 609 8.80 10.03 13.11
N ALA A 610 7.88 9.18 12.61
CA ALA A 610 7.62 9.04 11.19
C ALA A 610 7.19 10.37 10.56
N ARG A 611 6.24 11.08 11.20
CA ARG A 611 5.76 12.39 10.71
C ARG A 611 6.85 13.47 10.76
N LEU A 612 7.67 13.51 11.81
CA LEU A 612 8.82 14.42 11.89
C LEU A 612 9.88 14.15 10.82
N LYS A 613 10.11 12.89 10.45
CA LYS A 613 11.02 12.54 9.35
C LYS A 613 10.49 13.07 8.02
N VAL A 614 9.19 12.94 7.76
CA VAL A 614 8.57 13.48 6.53
C VAL A 614 8.68 15.00 6.49
N LEU A 615 8.38 15.69 7.59
CA LEU A 615 8.51 17.16 7.68
C LEU A 615 9.97 17.66 7.69
N GLY A 616 10.94 16.80 7.97
CA GLY A 616 12.34 17.21 8.14
C GLY A 616 13.20 17.08 6.88
N ASN A 617 12.71 16.38 5.86
CA ASN A 617 13.54 15.79 4.82
C ASN A 617 12.94 15.99 3.41
N THR A 618 13.77 15.86 2.39
CA THR A 618 13.32 15.74 0.99
C THR A 618 12.85 14.31 0.72
N ASP A 619 12.01 14.12 -0.31
CA ASP A 619 11.49 12.79 -0.70
C ASP A 619 12.61 11.75 -0.88
N TYR A 620 13.76 12.16 -1.42
CA TYR A 620 14.93 11.30 -1.62
C TYR A 620 15.50 10.72 -0.31
N SER A 621 15.65 11.53 0.74
CA SER A 621 16.23 11.04 2.00
C SER A 621 15.23 10.23 2.85
N ILE A 622 13.92 10.42 2.64
CA ILE A 622 12.88 9.55 3.22
C ILE A 622 12.95 8.17 2.58
N LEU A 623 13.04 8.12 1.25
CA LEU A 623 13.14 6.88 0.48
C LEU A 623 14.38 6.06 0.89
N ASP A 624 15.54 6.69 1.01
CA ASP A 624 16.80 6.01 1.37
C ASP A 624 16.77 5.44 2.79
N ASN A 625 16.21 6.16 3.76
CA ASN A 625 16.04 5.65 5.12
C ASN A 625 15.12 4.43 5.18
N CYS A 626 14.04 4.45 4.39
CA CYS A 626 13.12 3.33 4.27
C CYS A 626 13.82 2.11 3.62
N LYS A 627 14.57 2.34 2.54
CA LYS A 627 15.39 1.31 1.87
C LYS A 627 16.38 0.65 2.82
N ASN A 628 17.13 1.43 3.61
CA ASN A 628 18.07 0.89 4.59
C ASN A 628 17.38 0.00 5.63
N SER A 629 16.22 0.44 6.15
CA SER A 629 15.43 -0.36 7.09
C SER A 629 14.94 -1.67 6.47
N ILE A 630 14.47 -1.64 5.22
CA ILE A 630 14.02 -2.83 4.48
C ILE A 630 15.17 -3.81 4.26
N LYS A 631 16.35 -3.30 3.86
CA LYS A 631 17.55 -4.11 3.66
C LYS A 631 17.94 -4.85 4.94
N GLU A 632 18.02 -4.14 6.06
CA GLU A 632 18.34 -4.74 7.37
C GLU A 632 17.31 -5.81 7.77
N ILE A 633 16.02 -5.55 7.56
CA ILE A 633 14.95 -6.50 7.86
C ILE A 633 15.08 -7.76 7.00
N LEU A 634 15.20 -7.63 5.68
CA LEU A 634 15.25 -8.78 4.77
C LEU A 634 16.56 -9.58 4.86
N GLN A 635 17.64 -8.97 5.36
CA GLN A 635 18.90 -9.67 5.66
C GLN A 635 18.88 -10.43 6.99
N GLY A 636 18.00 -10.04 7.92
CA GLY A 636 17.78 -10.75 9.18
C GLY A 636 17.03 -12.08 9.02
N ASP A 637 16.81 -12.79 10.14
CA ASP A 637 16.03 -14.03 10.17
C ASP A 637 14.55 -13.79 9.85
N SER A 638 13.78 -14.82 9.44
CA SER A 638 12.35 -14.67 9.08
C SER A 638 11.47 -14.01 10.15
N GLU A 639 11.89 -14.05 11.42
CA GLU A 639 11.23 -13.34 12.52
C GLU A 639 11.27 -11.81 12.37
N SER A 640 12.19 -11.26 11.56
CA SER A 640 12.31 -9.84 11.26
C SER A 640 11.19 -9.31 10.36
N LEU A 641 10.50 -10.17 9.61
CA LEU A 641 9.50 -9.72 8.62
C LEU A 641 8.36 -8.92 9.25
N SER A 642 7.96 -9.25 10.49
CA SER A 642 6.90 -8.51 11.18
C SER A 642 7.24 -7.03 11.39
N LYS A 643 8.53 -6.69 11.48
CA LYS A 643 9.02 -5.31 11.61
C LYS A 643 8.69 -4.45 10.39
N ILE A 644 8.62 -5.07 9.20
CA ILE A 644 8.38 -4.35 7.94
C ILE A 644 6.99 -3.68 7.94
N PHE A 645 6.04 -4.26 8.67
CA PHE A 645 4.68 -3.74 8.76
C PHE A 645 4.58 -2.46 9.61
N LEU A 646 5.67 -2.06 10.30
CA LEU A 646 5.77 -0.84 11.09
C LEU A 646 6.43 0.35 10.35
N LEU A 647 6.84 0.19 9.07
CA LEU A 647 7.56 1.19 8.27
C LEU A 647 6.67 2.25 7.58
N ASP A 648 5.42 2.43 8.03
CA ASP A 648 4.31 3.09 7.32
C ASP A 648 3.70 2.25 6.19
N LYS A 649 2.60 2.76 5.61
CA LYS A 649 1.78 2.08 4.59
C LYS A 649 2.59 1.85 3.31
N ILE A 650 2.83 0.58 2.95
CA ILE A 650 3.63 0.21 1.77
C ILE A 650 2.76 0.29 0.51
N ILE A 651 2.64 1.49 -0.07
CA ILE A 651 1.93 1.73 -1.34
C ILE A 651 2.91 1.97 -2.49
N ASP A 652 3.99 2.70 -2.20
CA ASP A 652 4.91 3.22 -3.21
C ASP A 652 5.54 2.12 -4.06
N SER A 653 5.60 2.38 -5.38
CA SER A 653 6.07 1.42 -6.35
C SER A 653 7.60 1.27 -6.35
N ASP A 654 8.36 2.30 -5.97
CA ASP A 654 9.81 2.23 -5.81
C ASP A 654 10.16 1.40 -4.58
N ILE A 655 9.47 1.58 -3.46
CA ILE A 655 9.62 0.74 -2.27
C ILE A 655 9.29 -0.72 -2.57
N LYS A 656 8.18 -1.01 -3.25
CA LYS A 656 7.82 -2.39 -3.64
C LYS A 656 8.88 -3.01 -4.55
N ALA A 657 9.39 -2.28 -5.54
CA ALA A 657 10.44 -2.77 -6.42
C ALA A 657 11.76 -3.01 -5.67
N TYR A 658 12.10 -2.14 -4.73
CA TYR A 658 13.28 -2.30 -3.87
C TYR A 658 13.16 -3.53 -2.96
N ILE A 659 11.96 -3.83 -2.44
CA ILE A 659 11.72 -5.10 -1.71
C ILE A 659 12.02 -6.31 -2.62
N MET A 660 11.57 -6.28 -3.88
CA MET A 660 11.86 -7.36 -4.84
C MET A 660 13.35 -7.47 -5.13
N GLU A 661 14.04 -6.34 -5.32
CA GLU A 661 15.49 -6.27 -5.50
C GLU A 661 16.23 -6.92 -4.32
N GLN A 662 15.93 -6.50 -3.09
CA GLN A 662 16.60 -7.01 -1.89
C GLN A 662 16.33 -8.50 -1.67
N PHE A 663 15.13 -8.98 -2.02
CA PHE A 663 14.87 -10.42 -2.01
C PHE A 663 15.81 -11.18 -2.94
N ILE A 664 15.98 -10.72 -4.19
CA ILE A 664 16.90 -11.34 -5.14
C ILE A 664 18.32 -11.34 -4.58
N ALA A 665 18.80 -10.19 -4.10
CA ALA A 665 20.13 -10.05 -3.52
C ALA A 665 20.38 -11.00 -2.33
N CYS A 666 19.39 -11.15 -1.44
CA CYS A 666 19.54 -11.93 -0.20
C CYS A 666 19.35 -13.44 -0.38
N THR A 667 18.81 -13.89 -1.52
CA THR A 667 18.44 -15.30 -1.77
C THR A 667 19.18 -15.93 -2.93
N ILE A 668 19.90 -15.16 -3.74
CA ILE A 668 20.61 -15.67 -4.92
C ILE A 668 21.59 -16.81 -4.63
N ASP A 669 22.15 -16.84 -3.43
CA ASP A 669 23.08 -17.87 -2.98
C ASP A 669 22.51 -18.87 -1.99
N LYS A 670 21.22 -18.77 -1.69
CA LYS A 670 20.52 -19.61 -0.72
C LYS A 670 19.48 -20.47 -1.40
N GLU A 671 19.41 -21.73 -0.99
CA GLU A 671 18.27 -22.58 -1.31
C GLU A 671 17.18 -22.37 -0.27
N ILE A 672 16.27 -21.42 -0.53
CA ILE A 672 15.07 -21.25 0.30
C ILE A 672 13.91 -22.08 -0.27
N ALA A 673 13.05 -22.57 0.62
CA ALA A 673 11.83 -23.27 0.22
C ALA A 673 10.85 -22.30 -0.44
N THR A 674 10.04 -22.77 -1.40
CA THR A 674 9.04 -21.93 -2.09
C THR A 674 7.91 -21.46 -1.17
N ASN A 675 7.70 -22.14 -0.04
CA ASN A 675 6.78 -21.74 1.03
C ASN A 675 7.48 -20.97 2.16
N ASN A 676 8.72 -20.48 1.93
CA ASN A 676 9.41 -19.62 2.89
C ASN A 676 8.64 -18.29 3.07
N ALA A 677 8.58 -17.80 4.30
CA ALA A 677 7.81 -16.59 4.64
C ALA A 677 8.21 -15.36 3.80
N VAL A 678 9.51 -15.17 3.51
CA VAL A 678 9.99 -14.06 2.69
C VAL A 678 9.51 -14.19 1.24
N ALA A 679 9.57 -15.39 0.67
CA ALA A 679 9.08 -15.66 -0.68
C ALA A 679 7.56 -15.45 -0.80
N CYS A 680 6.79 -15.89 0.20
CA CYS A 680 5.35 -15.64 0.26
C CYS A 680 5.02 -14.15 0.40
N PHE A 681 5.77 -13.43 1.26
CA PHE A 681 5.65 -11.97 1.42
C PHE A 681 5.92 -11.23 0.10
N THR A 682 7.01 -11.54 -0.60
CA THR A 682 7.33 -10.89 -1.88
C THR A 682 6.37 -11.29 -2.99
N ALA A 683 5.85 -12.52 -2.98
CA ALA A 683 4.80 -12.93 -3.91
C ALA A 683 3.51 -12.13 -3.70
N ASN A 684 3.19 -11.76 -2.46
CA ASN A 684 2.05 -10.89 -2.14
C ASN A 684 2.31 -9.42 -2.56
N ILE A 685 3.52 -8.90 -2.32
CA ILE A 685 3.94 -7.58 -2.83
C ILE A 685 3.78 -7.53 -4.35
N LEU A 686 4.27 -8.54 -5.06
CA LEU A 686 4.16 -8.68 -6.51
C LEU A 686 2.70 -8.77 -6.97
N GLY A 687 1.87 -9.55 -6.29
CA GLY A 687 0.44 -9.68 -6.54
C GLY A 687 -0.37 -8.42 -6.26
N SER A 688 0.16 -7.48 -5.49
CA SER A 688 -0.45 -6.17 -5.24
C SER A 688 -0.11 -5.11 -6.30
N SER A 689 0.86 -5.39 -7.18
CA SER A 689 1.32 -4.46 -8.21
C SER A 689 0.53 -4.64 -9.51
N SER A 690 0.27 -3.55 -10.24
CA SER A 690 -0.46 -3.58 -11.52
C SER A 690 0.39 -4.16 -12.66
N LEU A 691 0.70 -5.46 -12.64
CA LEU A 691 1.61 -6.12 -13.60
C LEU A 691 1.08 -6.18 -15.04
N GLY A 692 -0.19 -5.80 -15.26
CA GLY A 692 -0.73 -5.58 -16.60
C GLY A 692 -0.08 -4.37 -17.27
N ASN A 693 0.24 -3.34 -16.48
CA ASN A 693 1.00 -2.19 -16.95
C ASN A 693 2.47 -2.58 -17.17
N THR A 694 2.97 -2.29 -18.37
CA THR A 694 4.32 -2.68 -18.78
C THR A 694 5.42 -1.99 -17.96
N LEU A 695 5.28 -0.70 -17.60
CA LEU A 695 6.28 0.00 -16.79
C LEU A 695 6.32 -0.55 -15.36
N ALA A 696 5.16 -0.73 -14.74
CA ALA A 696 5.06 -1.31 -13.40
C ALA A 696 5.60 -2.75 -13.37
N ARG A 697 5.25 -3.57 -14.37
CA ARG A 697 5.77 -4.94 -14.48
C ARG A 697 7.29 -4.96 -14.59
N ARG A 698 7.87 -4.17 -15.50
CA ARG A 698 9.33 -4.04 -15.68
C ARG A 698 10.03 -3.76 -14.37
N LYS A 699 9.56 -2.73 -13.65
CA LYS A 699 10.14 -2.31 -12.38
C LYS A 699 10.17 -3.42 -11.34
N MET A 700 9.11 -4.24 -11.27
CA MET A 700 8.99 -5.34 -10.30
C MET A 700 9.84 -6.58 -10.67
N VAL A 701 10.06 -6.84 -11.96
CA VAL A 701 10.72 -8.08 -12.43
C VAL A 701 12.14 -7.88 -12.97
N GLN A 702 12.66 -6.64 -12.99
CA GLN A 702 13.94 -6.30 -13.62
C GLN A 702 15.14 -7.14 -13.13
N PHE A 703 15.14 -7.57 -11.87
CA PHE A 703 16.22 -8.37 -11.28
C PHE A 703 15.99 -9.89 -11.37
N PHE A 704 14.84 -10.36 -11.86
CA PHE A 704 14.52 -11.79 -11.90
C PHE A 704 15.52 -12.63 -12.70
N PRO A 705 16.05 -12.19 -13.86
CA PRO A 705 17.06 -12.96 -14.60
C PRO A 705 18.33 -13.30 -13.80
N MET A 706 18.61 -12.58 -12.71
CA MET A 706 19.75 -12.86 -11.84
C MET A 706 19.52 -14.04 -10.88
N HIS A 707 18.27 -14.48 -10.70
CA HIS A 707 17.93 -15.52 -9.74
C HIS A 707 17.41 -16.78 -10.46
N THR A 708 18.21 -17.84 -10.54
CA THR A 708 17.90 -19.03 -11.36
C THR A 708 16.57 -19.72 -11.06
N ARG A 709 16.05 -19.58 -9.83
CA ARG A 709 14.79 -20.21 -9.38
C ARG A 709 13.60 -19.25 -9.23
N TRP A 710 13.65 -18.04 -9.79
CA TRP A 710 12.59 -17.05 -9.59
C TRP A 710 11.19 -17.56 -10.01
N GLN A 711 11.11 -18.40 -11.05
CA GLN A 711 9.85 -19.00 -11.51
C GLN A 711 9.22 -19.94 -10.47
N GLU A 712 10.05 -20.59 -9.63
CA GLU A 712 9.56 -21.46 -8.57
C GLU A 712 8.91 -20.66 -7.43
N TYR A 713 9.43 -19.46 -7.15
CA TYR A 713 8.87 -18.56 -6.14
C TYR A 713 7.64 -17.80 -6.64
N TYR A 714 7.55 -17.54 -7.95
CA TYR A 714 6.47 -16.75 -8.55
C TYR A 714 5.71 -17.49 -9.66
N PRO A 715 5.17 -18.71 -9.39
CA PRO A 715 4.53 -19.54 -10.42
C PRO A 715 3.26 -18.90 -11.00
N LYS A 716 2.61 -18.01 -10.25
CA LYS A 716 1.40 -17.27 -10.66
C LYS A 716 1.65 -16.27 -11.81
N LEU A 717 2.92 -16.02 -12.17
CA LEU A 717 3.25 -15.24 -13.35
C LEU A 717 3.09 -16.01 -14.66
N GLY A 718 2.88 -17.33 -14.61
CA GLY A 718 2.58 -18.15 -15.79
C GLY A 718 3.76 -18.38 -16.73
N PHE A 719 5.00 -18.17 -16.27
CA PHE A 719 6.22 -18.53 -16.99
C PHE A 719 6.58 -19.99 -16.72
N LYS A 720 6.95 -20.72 -17.78
CA LYS A 720 7.47 -22.09 -17.62
C LYS A 720 8.86 -22.06 -16.96
N LEU A 721 9.26 -23.18 -16.35
CA LEU A 721 10.66 -23.39 -15.97
C LEU A 721 11.53 -23.20 -17.22
N ASP A 722 12.62 -22.45 -17.07
CA ASP A 722 13.55 -22.04 -18.14
C ASP A 722 12.98 -21.09 -19.21
N GLU A 723 11.76 -20.59 -19.04
CA GLU A 723 11.24 -19.53 -19.91
C GLU A 723 11.80 -18.16 -19.48
N ASN A 724 12.40 -17.47 -20.44
CA ASN A 724 12.94 -16.13 -20.24
C ASN A 724 11.83 -15.06 -20.22
N LEU A 725 12.06 -13.99 -19.48
CA LEU A 725 11.27 -12.77 -19.61
C LEU A 725 11.44 -12.19 -21.04
N PRO A 726 10.44 -11.48 -21.58
CA PRO A 726 10.58 -10.83 -22.88
C PRO A 726 11.70 -9.78 -22.87
N ASN A 727 12.45 -9.62 -23.97
CA ASN A 727 13.50 -8.59 -24.10
C ASN A 727 13.02 -7.20 -23.69
N LEU A 728 11.77 -6.85 -23.99
CA LEU A 728 11.23 -5.54 -23.67
C LEU A 728 11.01 -5.34 -22.16
N ASP A 729 10.78 -6.41 -21.39
CA ASP A 729 10.65 -6.35 -19.94
C ASP A 729 12.02 -6.30 -19.23
N ILE A 730 13.10 -6.51 -19.98
CA ILE A 730 14.50 -6.65 -19.50
C ILE A 730 15.38 -5.49 -19.98
N THR A 731 15.31 -5.14 -21.27
CA THR A 731 16.17 -4.15 -21.92
C THR A 731 15.62 -2.76 -21.66
N ASN A 732 16.28 -2.05 -20.74
CA ASN A 732 15.89 -0.71 -20.33
C ASN A 732 16.20 0.28 -21.46
N ARG A 733 15.22 0.59 -22.32
CA ARG A 733 15.41 1.55 -23.44
C ARG A 733 15.22 3.03 -23.03
N HIS A 734 15.00 3.36 -21.76
CA HIS A 734 14.94 4.77 -21.27
C HIS A 734 15.58 4.97 -19.88
N SER A 735 16.40 6.04 -19.78
CA SER A 735 16.93 6.80 -18.62
C SER A 735 17.36 6.18 -17.28
N ARG A 736 17.19 4.87 -16.98
CA ARG A 736 17.53 4.29 -15.65
C ARG A 736 18.59 3.18 -15.65
N ILE A 737 19.48 3.15 -16.66
CA ILE A 737 20.58 2.16 -16.71
C ILE A 737 21.53 2.37 -15.52
N GLN A 738 21.82 3.64 -15.20
CA GLN A 738 22.70 3.99 -14.09
C GLN A 738 22.11 3.52 -12.75
N ASP A 739 20.82 3.75 -12.49
CA ASP A 739 20.15 3.30 -11.26
C ASP A 739 20.28 1.78 -11.05
N PHE A 740 20.14 0.99 -12.14
CA PHE A 740 20.27 -0.46 -12.09
C PHE A 740 21.70 -0.90 -11.80
N LEU A 741 22.69 -0.24 -12.42
CA LEU A 741 24.10 -0.47 -12.17
C LEU A 741 24.48 -0.11 -10.72
N ASP A 742 24.02 1.04 -10.23
CA ASP A 742 24.26 1.51 -8.87
C ASP A 742 23.65 0.54 -7.84
N ALA A 743 22.46 0.00 -8.11
CA ALA A 743 21.83 -1.01 -7.27
C ALA A 743 22.68 -2.30 -7.16
N ILE A 744 23.20 -2.80 -8.27
CA ILE A 744 24.06 -4.00 -8.29
C ILE A 744 25.39 -3.73 -7.57
N VAL A 745 26.02 -2.59 -7.83
CA VAL A 745 27.30 -2.21 -7.21
C VAL A 745 27.15 -1.98 -5.70
N ALA A 746 25.95 -1.68 -5.21
CA ALA A 746 25.65 -1.60 -3.79
C ALA A 746 25.56 -2.97 -3.08
N TRP A 747 25.52 -4.09 -3.82
CA TRP A 747 25.54 -5.44 -3.25
C TRP A 747 26.98 -5.89 -2.96
N PRO A 748 27.22 -6.88 -2.08
CA PRO A 748 28.55 -7.44 -1.90
C PRO A 748 29.10 -8.07 -3.20
N ALA A 749 30.38 -7.88 -3.50
CA ALA A 749 30.99 -8.36 -4.75
C ALA A 749 30.71 -9.84 -5.09
N PRO A 750 30.75 -10.81 -4.15
CA PRO A 750 30.38 -12.20 -4.46
C PRO A 750 28.94 -12.38 -4.95
N ILE A 751 28.00 -11.62 -4.38
CA ILE A 751 26.58 -11.62 -4.74
C ILE A 751 26.42 -11.00 -6.14
N THR A 752 27.06 -9.86 -6.38
CA THR A 752 27.11 -9.18 -7.68
C THR A 752 27.63 -10.08 -8.80
N VAL A 753 28.76 -10.75 -8.57
CA VAL A 753 29.37 -11.66 -9.56
C VAL A 753 28.43 -12.83 -9.86
N LYS A 754 27.81 -13.42 -8.83
CA LYS A 754 26.85 -14.52 -9.01
C LYS A 754 25.60 -14.08 -9.79
N ALA A 755 25.06 -12.91 -9.47
CA ALA A 755 23.92 -12.30 -10.15
C ALA A 755 24.15 -12.12 -11.64
N LEU A 756 25.26 -11.48 -11.99
CA LEU A 756 25.63 -11.24 -13.37
C LEU A 756 25.97 -12.55 -14.10
N CYS A 757 26.62 -13.51 -13.44
CA CYS A 757 26.84 -14.84 -14.02
C CYS A 757 25.52 -15.54 -14.39
N ASN A 758 24.53 -15.51 -13.49
CA ASN A 758 23.21 -16.08 -13.76
C ASN A 758 22.51 -15.37 -14.92
N TYR A 759 22.58 -14.04 -14.92
CA TYR A 759 21.98 -13.22 -15.98
C TYR A 759 22.61 -13.51 -17.35
N LEU A 760 23.95 -13.60 -17.42
CA LEU A 760 24.67 -13.97 -18.64
C LEU A 760 24.24 -15.34 -19.15
N LYS A 761 24.15 -16.36 -18.28
CA LYS A 761 23.71 -17.71 -18.67
C LYS A 761 22.34 -17.72 -19.32
N VAL A 762 21.39 -16.95 -18.77
CA VAL A 762 20.03 -16.80 -19.31
C VAL A 762 20.04 -16.07 -20.67
N SER A 763 21.02 -15.19 -20.86
CA SER A 763 21.14 -14.32 -22.04
C SER A 763 21.83 -14.98 -23.23
N ILE A 764 22.63 -16.05 -23.04
CA ILE A 764 23.45 -16.69 -24.10
C ILE A 764 22.68 -16.95 -25.41
N LYS A 765 21.38 -17.30 -25.33
CA LYS A 765 20.54 -17.60 -26.50
C LYS A 765 19.98 -16.36 -27.20
N ASN A 766 20.28 -15.16 -26.71
CA ASN A 766 19.70 -13.89 -27.14
C ASN A 766 20.80 -12.83 -27.31
N VAL A 767 21.22 -12.65 -28.57
CA VAL A 767 22.33 -11.76 -28.95
C VAL A 767 22.09 -10.31 -28.51
N GLU A 768 20.85 -9.80 -28.62
CA GLU A 768 20.52 -8.44 -28.20
C GLU A 768 20.69 -8.24 -26.68
N MET A 769 20.19 -9.19 -25.90
CA MET A 769 20.25 -9.17 -24.43
C MET A 769 21.70 -9.29 -23.95
N MET A 770 22.48 -10.20 -24.54
CA MET A 770 23.92 -10.31 -24.26
C MET A 770 24.68 -9.03 -24.62
N GLY A 771 24.45 -8.47 -25.81
CA GLY A 771 25.09 -7.23 -26.22
C GLY A 771 24.75 -6.07 -25.28
N TYR A 772 23.49 -5.98 -24.84
CA TYR A 772 23.05 -5.00 -23.86
C TYR A 772 23.76 -5.15 -22.51
N LEU A 773 23.91 -6.38 -22.00
CA LEU A 773 24.60 -6.64 -20.74
C LEU A 773 26.09 -6.30 -20.80
N LEU A 774 26.75 -6.72 -21.89
CA LEU A 774 28.17 -6.44 -22.10
C LEU A 774 28.44 -4.94 -22.12
N LYS A 775 27.70 -4.22 -22.98
CA LYS A 775 27.88 -2.79 -23.22
C LYS A 775 27.59 -1.90 -22.01
N ASN A 776 26.54 -2.22 -21.25
CA ASN A 776 26.03 -1.30 -20.23
C ASN A 776 26.42 -1.66 -18.81
N PHE A 777 26.80 -2.92 -18.55
CA PHE A 777 27.12 -3.38 -17.20
C PHE A 777 28.51 -4.00 -17.12
N ILE A 778 28.80 -5.04 -17.90
CA ILE A 778 30.06 -5.78 -17.77
C ILE A 778 31.28 -4.92 -18.14
N SER A 779 31.13 -4.00 -19.09
CA SER A 779 32.17 -3.02 -19.45
C SER A 779 32.17 -1.77 -18.56
N ALA A 780 31.31 -1.65 -17.54
CA ALA A 780 31.23 -0.44 -16.73
C ALA A 780 32.38 -0.33 -15.71
N LYS A 781 33.02 0.83 -15.63
CA LYS A 781 34.13 1.10 -14.71
C LYS A 781 33.77 0.86 -13.24
N SER A 782 32.59 1.31 -12.81
CA SER A 782 32.14 1.15 -11.42
C SER A 782 31.98 -0.32 -11.04
N LEU A 783 31.41 -1.14 -11.93
CA LEU A 783 31.31 -2.58 -11.73
C LEU A 783 32.70 -3.22 -11.70
N PHE A 784 33.57 -2.90 -12.66
CA PHE A 784 34.92 -3.43 -12.71
C PHE A 784 35.63 -3.21 -11.38
N ASN A 785 35.72 -1.95 -10.93
CA ASN A 785 36.36 -1.59 -9.66
C ASN A 785 35.76 -2.34 -8.46
N HIS A 786 34.43 -2.52 -8.45
CA HIS A 786 33.75 -3.22 -7.37
C HIS A 786 34.07 -4.72 -7.31
N ILE A 787 34.16 -5.41 -8.45
CA ILE A 787 34.38 -6.87 -8.50
C ILE A 787 35.86 -7.26 -8.44
N VAL A 788 36.78 -6.35 -8.77
CA VAL A 788 38.23 -6.61 -8.74
C VAL A 788 38.90 -6.05 -7.49
N ASP A 789 38.16 -5.40 -6.59
CA ASP A 789 38.68 -4.86 -5.34
C ASP A 789 39.48 -5.94 -4.56
N GLY A 790 40.69 -5.58 -4.12
CA GLY A 790 41.65 -6.53 -3.53
C GLY A 790 42.37 -7.47 -4.51
N GLY A 791 42.29 -7.24 -5.82
CA GLY A 791 43.04 -7.99 -6.86
C GLY A 791 42.37 -9.28 -7.35
N ALA A 792 41.04 -9.40 -7.21
CA ALA A 792 40.28 -10.64 -7.47
C ALA A 792 40.08 -10.97 -8.96
N VAL A 793 41.14 -11.39 -9.66
CA VAL A 793 41.10 -11.75 -11.10
C VAL A 793 40.12 -12.87 -11.44
N ASP A 794 39.89 -13.79 -10.48
CA ASP A 794 38.98 -14.94 -10.63
C ASP A 794 37.55 -14.53 -11.03
N ASN A 795 37.11 -13.34 -10.66
CA ASN A 795 35.79 -12.83 -11.04
C ASN A 795 35.71 -12.51 -12.53
N LEU A 796 36.77 -11.92 -13.10
CA LEU A 796 36.88 -11.68 -14.55
C LEU A 796 37.03 -12.99 -15.32
N VAL A 797 37.80 -13.95 -14.79
CA VAL A 797 37.94 -15.30 -15.38
C VAL A 797 36.57 -15.98 -15.51
N LYS A 798 35.73 -15.90 -14.47
CA LYS A 798 34.35 -16.42 -14.51
C LYS A 798 33.54 -15.79 -15.63
N PHE A 799 33.55 -14.46 -15.75
CA PHE A 799 32.82 -13.78 -16.82
C PHE A 799 33.35 -14.15 -18.19
N HIS A 800 34.67 -14.10 -18.40
CA HIS A 800 35.32 -14.51 -19.64
C HIS A 800 34.88 -15.92 -20.06
N SER A 801 34.89 -16.89 -19.13
CA SER A 801 34.48 -18.28 -19.41
C SER A 801 33.05 -18.44 -19.92
N LEU A 802 32.14 -17.51 -19.56
CA LEU A 802 30.74 -17.53 -19.99
C LEU A 802 30.51 -16.84 -21.33
N ILE A 803 31.36 -15.89 -21.72
CA ILE A 803 31.13 -15.01 -22.87
C ILE A 803 32.07 -15.28 -24.05
N LYS A 804 33.20 -15.97 -23.83
CA LYS A 804 34.25 -16.20 -24.85
C LYS A 804 33.75 -16.87 -26.14
N ASP A 805 32.77 -17.76 -26.05
CA ASP A 805 32.25 -18.53 -27.18
C ASP A 805 31.10 -17.80 -27.90
N SER A 806 30.88 -16.52 -27.57
CA SER A 806 29.79 -15.71 -28.15
C SER A 806 30.23 -15.13 -29.50
N GLU A 807 30.36 -15.98 -30.51
CA GLU A 807 30.92 -15.72 -31.86
C GLU A 807 30.22 -14.59 -32.69
N LYS A 808 29.23 -13.88 -32.14
CA LYS A 808 28.42 -12.86 -32.85
C LYS A 808 28.28 -11.52 -32.15
N LEU A 809 29.08 -11.22 -31.11
CA LEU A 809 28.88 -10.02 -30.29
C LEU A 809 29.90 -8.92 -30.60
N SER A 810 29.44 -7.86 -31.30
CA SER A 810 30.21 -6.64 -31.58
C SER A 810 30.76 -5.92 -30.33
N TYR A 811 30.27 -6.26 -29.14
CA TYR A 811 30.63 -5.60 -27.87
C TYR A 811 31.54 -6.45 -26.97
N LEU A 812 31.85 -7.69 -27.38
CA LEU A 812 32.70 -8.59 -26.58
C LEU A 812 34.10 -8.00 -26.43
N ASN A 813 34.73 -7.65 -27.54
CA ASN A 813 36.08 -7.11 -27.49
C ASN A 813 36.11 -5.68 -26.93
N SER A 814 35.06 -4.87 -27.16
CA SER A 814 34.89 -3.59 -26.46
C SER A 814 34.93 -3.74 -24.93
N THR A 815 34.39 -4.84 -24.40
CA THR A 815 34.42 -5.15 -22.97
C THR A 815 35.84 -5.49 -22.50
N TYR A 816 36.55 -6.36 -23.22
CA TYR A 816 37.93 -6.74 -22.88
C TYR A 816 38.90 -5.58 -22.95
N VAL A 817 38.83 -4.77 -24.00
CA VAL A 817 39.63 -3.55 -24.13
C VAL A 817 39.30 -2.55 -23.01
N SER A 818 38.02 -2.40 -22.64
CA SER A 818 37.63 -1.55 -21.50
C SER A 818 38.25 -2.02 -20.19
N TRP A 819 38.21 -3.33 -19.90
CA TRP A 819 38.86 -3.92 -18.72
C TRP A 819 40.38 -3.69 -18.71
N PHE A 820 41.03 -3.83 -19.88
CA PHE A 820 42.45 -3.56 -20.00
C PHE A 820 42.76 -2.09 -19.67
N ILE A 821 42.01 -1.15 -20.25
CA ILE A 821 42.17 0.28 -19.95
C ILE A 821 41.97 0.55 -18.46
N TYR A 822 40.94 -0.02 -17.82
CA TYR A 822 40.73 0.14 -16.38
C TYR A 822 41.88 -0.41 -15.54
N THR A 823 42.49 -1.52 -15.98
CA THR A 823 43.66 -2.10 -15.33
C THR A 823 44.87 -1.17 -15.45
N CYS A 824 45.09 -0.56 -16.61
CA CYS A 824 46.20 0.37 -16.84
C CYS A 824 46.03 1.72 -16.13
N VAL A 825 44.79 2.21 -16.02
CA VAL A 825 44.48 3.54 -15.46
C VAL A 825 44.25 3.49 -13.95
N GLY A 826 43.92 2.31 -13.40
CA GLY A 826 43.51 2.13 -12.02
C GLY A 826 44.57 2.51 -10.99
N GLU A 827 44.17 3.26 -9.96
CA GLU A 827 45.05 3.67 -8.86
C GLU A 827 45.40 2.52 -7.89
N GLN A 828 44.75 1.36 -8.05
CA GLN A 828 44.89 0.21 -7.14
C GLN A 828 46.19 -0.59 -7.33
N GLY A 829 46.97 -0.34 -8.40
CA GLY A 829 48.24 -1.03 -8.65
C GLY A 829 48.07 -2.54 -8.83
N PHE A 830 47.50 -2.97 -9.96
CA PHE A 830 47.31 -4.38 -10.27
C PHE A 830 48.64 -5.12 -10.50
N SER A 831 48.70 -6.40 -10.13
CA SER A 831 49.92 -7.20 -10.35
C SER A 831 50.18 -7.40 -11.84
N PRO A 832 51.45 -7.60 -12.24
CA PRO A 832 51.77 -7.90 -13.63
C PRO A 832 51.03 -9.15 -14.15
N GLU A 833 50.81 -10.17 -13.31
CA GLU A 833 50.04 -11.37 -13.67
C GLU A 833 48.56 -11.07 -13.95
N PHE A 834 47.97 -10.12 -13.21
CA PHE A 834 46.61 -9.65 -13.46
C PHE A 834 46.53 -8.96 -14.82
N ILE A 835 47.46 -8.05 -15.11
CA ILE A 835 47.56 -7.34 -16.40
C ILE A 835 47.68 -8.34 -17.55
N LYS A 836 48.59 -9.33 -17.41
CA LYS A 836 48.78 -10.40 -18.39
C LYS A 836 47.51 -11.20 -18.64
N THR A 837 46.76 -11.50 -17.58
CA THR A 837 45.49 -12.24 -17.68
C THR A 837 44.45 -11.45 -18.47
N VAL A 838 44.25 -10.16 -18.15
CA VAL A 838 43.29 -9.30 -18.86
C VAL A 838 43.71 -9.07 -20.32
N TYR A 839 45.00 -8.85 -20.56
CA TYR A 839 45.57 -8.74 -21.91
C TYR A 839 45.24 -9.97 -22.77
N SER A 840 45.36 -11.17 -22.20
CA SER A 840 45.11 -12.43 -22.93
C SER A 840 43.67 -12.62 -23.43
N TYR A 841 42.72 -11.79 -22.96
CA TYR A 841 41.33 -11.84 -23.42
C TYR A 841 41.08 -11.01 -24.68
N ILE A 842 41.96 -10.07 -25.03
CA ILE A 842 41.76 -9.14 -26.14
C ILE A 842 41.82 -9.89 -27.48
N LEU A 843 40.80 -9.68 -28.32
CA LEU A 843 40.71 -10.24 -29.66
C LEU A 843 41.30 -9.25 -30.67
N LEU A 844 42.57 -9.41 -31.01
CA LEU A 844 43.31 -8.40 -31.80
C LEU A 844 42.84 -8.26 -33.25
N ASP A 845 42.22 -9.30 -33.81
CA ASP A 845 41.67 -9.29 -35.16
C ASP A 845 40.32 -8.52 -35.27
N ASP A 846 39.71 -8.16 -34.14
CA ASP A 846 38.40 -7.49 -34.08
C ASP A 846 38.38 -6.33 -33.06
N LEU A 847 39.37 -5.44 -33.14
CA LEU A 847 39.48 -4.30 -32.23
C LEU A 847 38.32 -3.30 -32.42
N PRO A 848 37.73 -2.79 -31.32
CA PRO A 848 36.62 -1.86 -31.38
C PRO A 848 37.05 -0.53 -32.00
N SER A 849 36.13 0.24 -32.59
CA SER A 849 36.50 1.55 -33.14
C SER A 849 36.95 2.51 -32.04
N THR A 850 37.96 3.35 -32.31
CA THR A 850 38.44 4.35 -31.33
C THR A 850 37.35 5.35 -30.93
N ASN A 851 36.41 5.65 -31.84
CA ASN A 851 35.22 6.43 -31.56
C ASN A 851 34.27 5.76 -30.55
N GLU A 852 34.20 4.43 -30.54
CA GLU A 852 33.42 3.69 -29.54
C GLU A 852 34.05 3.82 -28.15
N LEU A 853 35.37 3.70 -28.03
CA LEU A 853 36.07 3.91 -26.77
C LEU A 853 35.89 5.35 -26.25
N LYS A 854 36.02 6.35 -27.12
CA LYS A 854 35.75 7.76 -26.77
C LYS A 854 34.30 7.96 -26.29
N ARG A 855 33.32 7.26 -26.89
CA ARG A 855 31.91 7.27 -26.42
C ARG A 855 31.69 6.58 -25.07
N LEU A 856 32.55 5.62 -24.70
CA LEU A 856 32.58 5.01 -23.37
C LEU A 856 33.24 5.90 -22.31
N GLY A 857 33.70 7.10 -22.70
CA GLY A 857 34.26 8.10 -21.79
C GLY A 857 35.76 8.00 -21.59
N PHE A 858 36.47 7.19 -22.40
CA PHE A 858 37.92 7.10 -22.35
C PHE A 858 38.58 8.32 -22.99
N SER A 859 39.60 8.84 -22.32
CA SER A 859 40.35 10.03 -22.71
C SER A 859 41.69 9.67 -23.35
N THR A 860 42.30 10.62 -24.06
CA THR A 860 43.66 10.48 -24.59
C THR A 860 44.67 10.11 -23.50
N ASN A 861 44.52 10.67 -22.29
CA ASN A 861 45.37 10.36 -21.14
C ASN A 861 45.21 8.90 -20.66
N ASP A 862 44.02 8.30 -20.81
CA ASP A 862 43.82 6.89 -20.50
C ASP A 862 44.57 5.99 -21.48
N PHE A 863 44.58 6.35 -22.77
CA PHE A 863 45.33 5.63 -23.80
C PHE A 863 46.84 5.76 -23.62
N GLU A 864 47.35 6.94 -23.23
CA GLU A 864 48.76 7.15 -22.89
C GLU A 864 49.21 6.24 -21.73
N LYS A 865 48.38 6.11 -20.68
CA LYS A 865 48.66 5.17 -19.59
C LYS A 865 48.68 3.71 -20.06
N CYS A 866 47.82 3.34 -21.01
CA CYS A 866 47.84 1.99 -21.60
C CYS A 866 49.15 1.74 -22.35
N LEU A 867 49.64 2.72 -23.12
CA LEU A 867 50.93 2.63 -23.82
C LEU A 867 52.08 2.43 -22.83
N ASN A 868 52.14 3.23 -21.76
CA ASN A 868 53.17 3.08 -20.73
C ASN A 868 53.16 1.68 -20.10
N VAL A 869 51.98 1.15 -19.76
CA VAL A 869 51.86 -0.21 -19.19
C VAL A 869 52.27 -1.29 -20.18
N LEU A 870 51.94 -1.15 -21.48
CA LEU A 870 52.35 -2.05 -22.55
C LEU A 870 53.87 -2.05 -22.75
N GLU A 871 54.52 -0.89 -22.65
CA GLU A 871 55.97 -0.75 -22.75
C GLU A 871 56.67 -1.34 -21.51
N GLU A 872 56.24 -0.97 -20.31
CA GLU A 872 56.82 -1.42 -19.04
C GLU A 872 56.72 -2.93 -18.84
N ASN A 873 55.66 -3.56 -19.36
CA ASN A 873 55.39 -4.99 -19.20
C ASN A 873 55.67 -5.80 -20.47
N LYS A 874 56.37 -5.24 -21.48
CA LYS A 874 56.59 -5.92 -22.77
C LYS A 874 57.18 -7.33 -22.63
N THR A 875 58.17 -7.52 -21.76
CA THR A 875 58.83 -8.82 -21.50
C THR A 875 57.93 -9.84 -20.79
N LEU A 876 56.86 -9.40 -20.14
CA LEU A 876 55.87 -10.27 -19.50
C LEU A 876 54.76 -10.67 -20.47
N LEU A 877 54.36 -9.73 -21.34
CA LEU A 877 53.27 -9.89 -22.31
C LEU A 877 53.71 -10.63 -23.57
N CYS A 878 54.96 -10.43 -24.01
CA CYS A 878 55.57 -11.12 -25.15
C CYS A 878 56.44 -12.29 -24.66
N SER A 879 56.43 -13.42 -25.37
CA SER A 879 57.40 -14.50 -25.14
C SER A 879 58.51 -14.38 -26.17
N GLU A 880 59.78 -14.42 -25.76
CA GLU A 880 60.95 -14.34 -26.66
C GLU A 880 60.98 -15.46 -27.73
N ASP A 881 60.24 -16.55 -27.51
CA ASP A 881 60.12 -17.70 -28.42
C ASP A 881 58.83 -17.72 -29.27
N ASP A 882 57.97 -16.69 -29.19
CA ASP A 882 56.69 -16.61 -29.91
C ASP A 882 56.57 -15.31 -30.71
N ALA A 883 56.96 -15.36 -31.98
CA ALA A 883 56.90 -14.22 -32.90
C ALA A 883 55.47 -13.66 -33.07
N GLN A 884 54.42 -14.47 -32.87
CA GLN A 884 53.05 -14.00 -32.93
C GLN A 884 52.74 -13.06 -31.75
N SER A 885 53.28 -13.36 -30.56
CA SER A 885 53.08 -12.54 -29.37
C SER A 885 53.68 -11.14 -29.47
N GLU A 886 54.79 -10.98 -30.19
CA GLU A 886 55.38 -9.67 -30.49
C GLU A 886 54.55 -8.88 -31.50
N GLU A 887 54.07 -9.53 -32.58
CA GLU A 887 53.20 -8.89 -33.57
C GLU A 887 51.88 -8.43 -32.93
N ASP A 888 51.33 -9.25 -32.03
CA ASP A 888 50.10 -8.98 -31.30
C ASP A 888 50.25 -7.80 -30.32
N HIS A 889 51.40 -7.70 -29.63
CA HIS A 889 51.74 -6.55 -28.78
C HIS A 889 51.83 -5.26 -29.60
N ASP A 890 52.58 -5.28 -30.71
CA ASP A 890 52.77 -4.10 -31.56
C ASP A 890 51.45 -3.64 -32.22
N LYS A 891 50.54 -4.56 -32.57
CA LYS A 891 49.18 -4.24 -33.05
C LYS A 891 48.38 -3.42 -32.02
N LEU A 892 48.43 -3.82 -30.75
CA LEU A 892 47.69 -3.13 -29.69
C LEU A 892 48.32 -1.78 -29.33
N VAL A 893 49.65 -1.67 -29.37
CA VAL A 893 50.38 -0.40 -29.24
C VAL A 893 49.93 0.58 -30.33
N LEU A 894 49.99 0.17 -31.60
CA LEU A 894 49.56 0.99 -32.73
C LEU A 894 48.08 1.41 -32.62
N TYR A 895 47.21 0.51 -32.13
CA TYR A 895 45.82 0.81 -31.91
C TYR A 895 45.61 1.96 -30.91
N PHE A 896 46.31 1.95 -29.77
CA PHE A 896 46.23 3.03 -28.79
C PHE A 896 46.90 4.32 -29.26
N GLU A 897 47.98 4.25 -30.03
CA GLU A 897 48.58 5.42 -30.69
C GLU A 897 47.57 6.10 -31.63
N ILE A 898 46.87 5.32 -32.46
CA ILE A 898 45.82 5.84 -33.35
C ILE A 898 44.66 6.42 -32.53
N ALA A 899 44.31 5.82 -31.39
CA ALA A 899 43.22 6.28 -30.53
C ALA A 899 43.50 7.66 -29.88
N MET A 900 44.77 8.05 -29.75
CA MET A 900 45.15 9.37 -29.22
C MET A 900 44.84 10.52 -30.18
N TYR A 901 44.79 10.23 -31.49
CA TYR A 901 44.42 11.18 -32.54
C TYR A 901 42.91 11.11 -32.86
#